data_AF-A0A7C6TQU1-F1
#
_entry.id   AF-A0A7C6TQU1-F1
#
_cell.length_a   1.000
_cell.length_b   1.000
_cell.length_c   1.000
_cell.angle_alpha   90.00
_cell.angle_beta   90.00
_cell.angle_gamma   90.00
#
_symmetry.space_group_name_H-M   'P 1'
#
loop_
_entity.id
_entity.type
_entity.pdbx_description
1 polymer ?
#
loop_
_entity_poly.entity_id
_entity_poly.type
_entity_poly.pdbx_seq_one_letter_code
_entity_poly.pdbx_strand_id
1 'polypeptide(L)'
;MKKSTLYAARALILALCLFAAASFGVGVFAAADITSDEIVSAVFADDAASYEVKVQFTDDFVSSHKGETVSLFAVAPYGSASKLAEYAPVGTAKVENKLSFKVKCDLAAEPQLVYSKFIVAIETGASFAVCAPARYFDNPTVAAKYKYDFPEMISAGNRMKKGLRTTLWSDAIELGVSHTVIDVAINDFIMTEPGDTYSYEFAGSTWYVSRKALDALDMKTRLMTDAGVNVYFDFVLTAKKEGQSSALDCLYYPDIPSSAVMCALNVGDERAVTMTQGLLSFLCDRYTDPEGTHGFCGSYIWGFNVNSNRNYYYMGPMNMDSFLNYYIAAFRMADTAVRTVYSNARVYMPIDNNFNVLSSDMNRDSDSLVDYDSKTFLIKFADKIKWSGDIPWRLALCASPSDRQSSTLWIDDYATADANSPFVTMKNIDVMTLFLSTEQFLYNGSPRSVLIHDFSVAGSEGGGYSDGVVTSAADNPDTTANQAASYAYAYYQALFSDTIEAIIYSDHVDGVGSRRGLWTSADTNSDGFVEPVGRKPIYNVFKYIDTSRSAEMTSSSLNIIGIGNWSDLVKRYDQAKTGTSDIYETIPQLTSDLTRQLDGKTLFDFTRGSYCGFFWSYLASGPDTTIQLEPDPEHGNKTLLHANMSSRWPGEYMGIGATAIEDTKNVNKETLALHPIPLDGARYISFDVKVDAPENVKDISIMLRTSTKGSASEKAATYEGVAQITAGAWTNVTFKVDSLTDVHPGADSFKILIRPSDGEVHEGSYSMYLRSVLVWTKPGSRFLAFLKGIGIFILVVVVLAVIGLIALIIRRTLILARHKEERARRRAELQAQRTGIMQANAGAKGSRRRRSGSPDQTGLTAAVKPNPYNDAAGQTGNQQAVKRPGAAQRRPARTPASDASSGEGLPTGAGNAANTGARPAARMINTSSQEIPAIREDPNKTREFPSTK
;
A
#
# COMPACT_ATOMS: atom_id res chain seq x y z
N MET A 1 31.42 35.60 -8.22
CA MET A 1 31.71 35.88 -6.79
C MET A 1 32.22 34.61 -6.10
N LYS A 2 32.49 34.63 -4.79
CA LYS A 2 33.12 33.51 -4.04
C LYS A 2 32.09 32.54 -3.45
N LYS A 3 32.49 31.28 -3.21
CA LYS A 3 31.69 30.26 -2.49
C LYS A 3 31.21 30.70 -1.09
N SER A 4 31.82 31.74 -0.50
CA SER A 4 31.46 32.28 0.82
C SER A 4 30.02 32.79 0.91
N THR A 5 29.42 33.31 -0.16
CA THR A 5 28.01 33.76 -0.11
C THR A 5 27.03 32.58 -0.02
N LEU A 6 27.36 31.41 -0.58
CA LEU A 6 26.51 30.22 -0.49
C LEU A 6 26.57 29.60 0.91
N TYR A 7 27.75 29.61 1.56
CA TYR A 7 27.88 29.21 2.96
C TYR A 7 27.24 30.22 3.92
N ALA A 8 27.34 31.53 3.66
CA ALA A 8 26.63 32.54 4.44
C ALA A 8 25.11 32.40 4.31
N ALA A 9 24.58 32.17 3.10
CA ALA A 9 23.16 31.91 2.89
C ALA A 9 22.69 30.63 3.59
N ARG A 10 23.44 29.52 3.50
CA ARG A 10 23.11 28.28 4.23
C ARG A 10 23.21 28.43 5.74
N ALA A 11 24.18 29.19 6.26
CA ALA A 11 24.27 29.48 7.69
C ALA A 11 23.13 30.40 8.17
N LEU A 12 22.72 31.37 7.36
CA LEU A 12 21.57 32.23 7.66
C LEU A 12 20.25 31.43 7.64
N ILE A 13 20.07 30.54 6.68
CA ILE A 13 18.92 29.63 6.62
C ILE A 13 18.93 28.68 7.83
N LEU A 14 20.06 28.06 8.17
CA LEU A 14 20.15 27.19 9.35
C LEU A 14 19.89 27.96 10.65
N ALA A 15 20.37 29.21 10.76
CA ALA A 15 20.11 30.08 11.90
C ALA A 15 18.64 30.53 11.96
N LEU A 16 17.97 30.76 10.83
CA LEU A 16 16.53 31.04 10.75
C LEU A 16 15.69 29.80 11.10
N CYS A 17 16.08 28.61 10.66
CA CYS A 17 15.44 27.35 11.05
C CYS A 17 15.64 27.06 12.55
N LEU A 18 16.83 27.34 13.11
CA LEU A 18 17.08 27.22 14.54
C LEU A 18 16.35 28.30 15.36
N PHE A 19 16.20 29.53 14.85
CA PHE A 19 15.35 30.53 15.49
C PHE A 19 13.87 30.13 15.44
N ALA A 20 13.38 29.59 14.31
CA ALA A 20 12.03 29.09 14.20
C ALA A 20 11.77 27.93 15.19
N ALA A 21 12.68 26.94 15.24
CA ALA A 21 12.62 25.84 16.19
C ALA A 21 12.67 26.32 17.66
N ALA A 22 13.46 27.36 17.96
CA ALA A 22 13.51 27.97 19.29
C ALA A 22 12.28 28.85 19.61
N SER A 23 11.64 29.48 18.62
CA SER A 23 10.46 30.33 18.83
C SER A 23 9.14 29.57 18.97
N PHE A 24 9.08 28.30 18.56
CA PHE A 24 8.02 27.37 18.97
C PHE A 24 8.26 26.76 20.37
N GLY A 25 9.35 27.15 21.06
CA GLY A 25 9.82 26.53 22.30
C GLY A 25 9.34 27.15 23.62
N VAL A 26 8.70 28.32 23.62
CA VAL A 26 7.85 28.81 24.73
C VAL A 26 6.71 29.63 24.15
N GLY A 27 5.60 28.94 23.83
CA GLY A 27 4.31 29.62 23.81
C GLY A 27 4.00 30.08 25.24
N VAL A 28 3.90 31.39 25.47
CA VAL A 28 3.21 31.89 26.66
C VAL A 28 1.75 31.55 26.45
N PHE A 29 1.33 30.40 26.97
CA PHE A 29 -0.08 30.08 27.13
C PHE A 29 -0.69 31.17 28.02
N ALA A 30 -1.39 32.12 27.39
CA ALA A 30 -2.57 32.66 28.02
C ALA A 30 -3.41 31.45 28.47
N ALA A 31 -3.87 31.45 29.71
CA ALA A 31 -4.72 30.37 30.19
C ALA A 31 -5.95 30.33 29.29
N ALA A 32 -6.05 29.29 28.45
CA ALA A 32 -7.24 29.08 27.64
C ALA A 32 -8.40 28.81 28.60
N ASP A 33 -9.45 29.63 28.51
CA ASP A 33 -10.64 29.48 29.33
C ASP A 33 -11.18 28.05 29.17
N ILE A 34 -11.46 27.39 30.29
CA ILE A 34 -11.92 26.00 30.28
C ILE A 34 -13.40 26.01 29.86
N THR A 35 -13.66 25.73 28.59
CA THR A 35 -15.00 25.82 27.98
C THR A 35 -15.90 24.62 28.23
N SER A 36 -15.36 23.51 28.77
CA SER A 36 -16.06 22.24 28.91
C SER A 36 -15.36 21.29 29.90
N ASP A 37 -16.14 20.37 30.46
CA ASP A 37 -15.67 19.28 31.32
C ASP A 37 -15.23 18.08 30.45
N GLU A 38 -13.95 17.69 30.52
CA GLU A 38 -13.34 16.74 29.58
C GLU A 38 -12.32 15.80 30.25
N ILE A 39 -12.25 14.53 29.81
CA ILE A 39 -11.05 13.71 29.96
C ILE A 39 -10.07 14.11 28.85
N VAL A 40 -9.07 14.94 29.14
CA VAL A 40 -8.20 15.58 28.12
C VAL A 40 -7.08 14.70 27.56
N SER A 41 -6.74 13.60 28.24
CA SER A 41 -5.80 12.58 27.75
C SER A 41 -5.92 11.27 28.52
N ALA A 42 -5.77 10.13 27.86
CA ALA A 42 -5.63 8.81 28.47
C ALA A 42 -4.48 8.04 27.79
N VAL A 43 -3.33 7.92 28.48
CA VAL A 43 -2.04 7.61 27.84
C VAL A 43 -1.28 6.54 28.62
N PHE A 44 -0.86 5.45 27.97
CA PHE A 44 0.12 4.52 28.52
C PHE A 44 1.51 5.17 28.60
N ALA A 45 2.28 4.81 29.63
CA ALA A 45 3.72 5.05 29.65
C ALA A 45 4.43 4.20 28.58
N ASP A 46 5.62 4.63 28.15
CA ASP A 46 6.40 3.96 27.09
C ASP A 46 6.79 2.52 27.43
N ASP A 47 6.80 2.16 28.71
CA ASP A 47 7.09 0.81 29.24
C ASP A 47 5.83 -0.06 29.45
N ALA A 48 4.64 0.48 29.21
CA ALA A 48 3.32 -0.13 29.46
C ALA A 48 3.07 -0.60 30.92
N ALA A 49 3.91 -0.22 31.89
CA ALA A 49 3.77 -0.59 33.31
C ALA A 49 2.84 0.36 34.11
N SER A 50 2.37 1.42 33.46
CA SER A 50 1.36 2.34 34.01
C SER A 50 0.66 3.13 32.90
N TYR A 51 -0.46 3.75 33.26
CA TYR A 51 -1.11 4.77 32.45
C TYR A 51 -1.50 6.00 33.26
N GLU A 52 -1.61 7.15 32.58
CA GLU A 52 -2.02 8.44 33.14
C GLU A 52 -3.29 8.93 32.42
N VAL A 53 -4.37 9.09 33.18
CA VAL A 53 -5.61 9.73 32.70
C VAL A 53 -5.71 11.13 33.31
N LYS A 54 -5.86 12.15 32.46
CA LYS A 54 -6.01 13.55 32.88
C LYS A 54 -7.44 14.00 32.63
N VAL A 55 -8.01 14.69 33.61
CA VAL A 55 -9.36 15.25 33.57
C VAL A 55 -9.28 16.74 33.83
N GLN A 56 -10.07 17.53 33.11
CA GLN A 56 -10.17 18.98 33.25
C GLN A 56 -11.64 19.36 33.47
N PHE A 57 -11.89 20.20 34.46
CA PHE A 57 -13.22 20.67 34.84
C PHE A 57 -13.31 22.20 34.80
N THR A 58 -14.47 22.69 34.40
CA THR A 58 -14.86 24.11 34.41
C THR A 58 -14.93 24.67 35.83
N ASP A 59 -14.75 25.99 35.97
CA ASP A 59 -14.91 26.66 37.27
C ASP A 59 -16.36 26.53 37.81
N ASP A 60 -17.36 26.47 36.93
CA ASP A 60 -18.76 26.24 37.29
C ASP A 60 -18.98 24.81 37.83
N PHE A 61 -18.39 23.78 37.21
CA PHE A 61 -18.43 22.41 37.73
C PHE A 61 -17.71 22.29 39.08
N VAL A 62 -16.52 22.87 39.20
CA VAL A 62 -15.68 22.80 40.42
C VAL A 62 -16.29 23.57 41.59
N SER A 63 -16.94 24.71 41.31
CA SER A 63 -17.65 25.48 42.34
C SER A 63 -18.95 24.81 42.78
N SER A 64 -19.65 24.13 41.87
CA SER A 64 -20.89 23.39 42.16
C SER A 64 -20.64 22.15 43.03
N HIS A 65 -19.63 21.34 42.69
CA HIS A 65 -19.32 20.07 43.38
C HIS A 65 -18.16 20.21 44.40
N LYS A 66 -18.06 21.38 45.04
CA LYS A 66 -16.86 21.77 45.80
C LYS A 66 -16.62 20.89 47.03
N GLY A 67 -15.58 20.08 46.97
CA GLY A 67 -15.18 19.15 48.04
C GLY A 67 -15.83 17.77 47.94
N GLU A 68 -16.60 17.50 46.88
CA GLU A 68 -17.06 16.16 46.52
C GLU A 68 -15.91 15.31 45.96
N THR A 69 -16.15 14.02 45.77
CA THR A 69 -15.17 13.06 45.26
C THR A 69 -15.59 12.56 43.88
N VAL A 70 -14.71 12.67 42.90
CA VAL A 70 -14.85 12.00 41.59
C VAL A 70 -14.14 10.65 41.61
N SER A 71 -14.78 9.68 40.96
CA SER A 71 -14.26 8.35 40.69
C SER A 71 -13.96 8.21 39.20
N LEU A 72 -12.77 7.69 38.88
CA LEU A 72 -12.39 7.28 37.53
C LEU A 72 -12.61 5.77 37.39
N PHE A 73 -13.29 5.36 36.33
CA PHE A 73 -13.54 3.96 35.98
C PHE A 73 -12.87 3.64 34.63
N ALA A 74 -12.23 2.47 34.54
CA ALA A 74 -11.89 1.83 33.28
C ALA A 74 -12.99 0.83 32.95
N VAL A 75 -13.55 0.89 31.74
CA VAL A 75 -14.73 0.14 31.32
C VAL A 75 -14.48 -0.46 29.94
N ALA A 76 -14.85 -1.72 29.72
CA ALA A 76 -14.72 -2.37 28.42
C ALA A 76 -15.62 -1.71 27.34
N PRO A 77 -15.37 -1.91 26.02
CA PRO A 77 -16.16 -1.28 24.95
C PRO A 77 -17.68 -1.45 25.09
N TYR A 78 -18.13 -2.65 25.49
CA TYR A 78 -19.52 -3.03 25.72
C TYR A 78 -20.11 -2.56 27.07
N GLY A 79 -19.28 -2.12 28.02
CA GLY A 79 -19.75 -1.71 29.35
C GLY A 79 -20.55 -0.40 29.34
N SER A 80 -21.64 -0.32 30.12
CA SER A 80 -22.53 0.85 30.16
C SER A 80 -22.21 1.82 31.30
N ALA A 81 -22.30 3.12 31.03
CA ALA A 81 -22.28 4.16 32.06
C ALA A 81 -23.43 4.03 33.08
N SER A 82 -24.57 3.44 32.70
CA SER A 82 -25.67 3.16 33.65
C SER A 82 -25.35 2.03 34.65
N LYS A 83 -24.25 1.30 34.44
CA LYS A 83 -23.81 0.16 35.25
C LYS A 83 -22.55 0.44 36.08
N LEU A 84 -22.07 1.70 36.19
CA LEU A 84 -20.81 2.02 36.89
C LEU A 84 -20.72 1.51 38.34
N ALA A 85 -21.85 1.32 39.03
CA ALA A 85 -21.88 0.72 40.37
C ALA A 85 -21.50 -0.78 40.40
N GLU A 86 -21.42 -1.45 39.24
CA GLU A 86 -20.91 -2.81 39.08
C GLU A 86 -19.36 -2.86 38.92
N TYR A 87 -18.70 -1.69 38.77
CA TYR A 87 -17.27 -1.56 38.50
C TYR A 87 -16.52 -1.01 39.72
N ALA A 88 -15.28 -1.44 39.90
CA ALA A 88 -14.36 -0.80 40.84
C ALA A 88 -13.73 0.46 40.21
N PRO A 89 -13.69 1.61 40.91
CA PRO A 89 -12.90 2.76 40.45
C PRO A 89 -11.41 2.41 40.38
N VAL A 90 -10.76 2.77 39.27
CA VAL A 90 -9.29 2.66 39.10
C VAL A 90 -8.55 3.82 39.77
N GLY A 91 -9.27 4.87 40.17
CA GLY A 91 -8.75 5.98 40.99
C GLY A 91 -9.87 6.88 41.50
N THR A 92 -9.60 7.62 42.58
CA THR A 92 -10.52 8.62 43.15
C THR A 92 -9.77 9.88 43.53
N ALA A 93 -10.41 11.04 43.41
CA ALA A 93 -9.83 12.34 43.72
C ALA A 93 -10.91 13.33 44.20
N LYS A 94 -10.51 14.43 44.84
CA LYS A 94 -11.41 15.56 45.07
C LYS A 94 -11.60 16.37 43.80
N VAL A 95 -12.75 17.03 43.68
CA VAL A 95 -13.05 17.88 42.53
C VAL A 95 -12.13 19.12 42.55
N GLU A 96 -11.28 19.21 41.53
CA GLU A 96 -10.38 20.34 41.23
C GLU A 96 -10.34 20.54 39.70
N ASN A 97 -10.00 21.75 39.22
CA ASN A 97 -10.02 22.07 37.78
C ASN A 97 -9.15 21.16 36.90
N LYS A 98 -8.11 20.54 37.45
CA LYS A 98 -7.19 19.66 36.71
C LYS A 98 -6.76 18.48 37.58
N LEU A 99 -7.15 17.28 37.18
CA LEU A 99 -6.85 16.04 37.88
C LEU A 99 -5.99 15.11 37.03
N SER A 100 -5.19 14.28 37.68
CA SER A 100 -4.33 13.30 37.03
C SER A 100 -4.33 11.99 37.82
N PHE A 101 -4.92 10.95 37.24
CA PHE A 101 -4.98 9.61 37.80
C PHE A 101 -3.85 8.77 37.21
N LYS A 102 -2.91 8.32 38.06
CA LYS A 102 -1.81 7.43 37.67
C LYS A 102 -2.09 6.03 38.18
N VAL A 103 -2.35 5.11 37.26
CA VAL A 103 -2.73 3.72 37.56
C VAL A 103 -1.61 2.80 37.09
N LYS A 104 -1.21 1.85 37.94
CA LYS A 104 -0.28 0.78 37.53
C LYS A 104 -1.03 -0.28 36.75
N CYS A 105 -0.40 -0.83 35.73
CA CYS A 105 -0.94 -1.93 34.93
C CYS A 105 0.18 -2.89 34.54
N ASP A 106 -0.18 -4.10 34.14
CA ASP A 106 0.69 -4.97 33.38
C ASP A 106 -0.06 -5.31 32.08
N LEU A 107 0.27 -4.60 31.00
CA LEU A 107 -0.43 -4.77 29.72
C LEU A 107 -0.08 -6.10 29.03
N ALA A 108 0.96 -6.80 29.47
CA ALA A 108 1.28 -8.15 28.98
C ALA A 108 0.45 -9.22 29.70
N ALA A 109 0.12 -9.01 30.99
CA ALA A 109 -0.81 -9.85 31.74
C ALA A 109 -2.29 -9.55 31.45
N GLU A 110 -2.63 -8.28 31.23
CA GLU A 110 -4.00 -7.79 31.01
C GLU A 110 -4.15 -7.09 29.63
N PRO A 111 -3.88 -7.79 28.49
CA PRO A 111 -3.87 -7.15 27.17
C PRO A 111 -5.21 -6.55 26.74
N GLN A 112 -6.34 -6.97 27.35
CA GLN A 112 -7.65 -6.39 27.09
C GLN A 112 -7.80 -4.95 27.63
N LEU A 113 -6.94 -4.51 28.56
CA LEU A 113 -6.96 -3.16 29.11
C LEU A 113 -6.91 -2.09 28.01
N VAL A 114 -6.17 -2.31 26.93
CA VAL A 114 -6.00 -1.35 25.82
C VAL A 114 -7.31 -0.94 25.11
N TYR A 115 -8.35 -1.78 25.18
CA TYR A 115 -9.67 -1.47 24.62
C TYR A 115 -10.55 -0.63 25.56
N SER A 116 -10.09 -0.33 26.78
CA SER A 116 -10.89 0.37 27.77
C SER A 116 -11.24 1.79 27.36
N LYS A 117 -12.48 2.19 27.67
CA LYS A 117 -12.89 3.59 27.77
C LYS A 117 -12.90 4.03 29.22
N PHE A 118 -12.47 5.25 29.45
CA PHE A 118 -12.45 5.92 30.73
C PHE A 118 -13.71 6.73 30.92
N ILE A 119 -14.29 6.64 32.12
CA ILE A 119 -15.45 7.42 32.53
C ILE A 119 -15.15 8.02 33.90
N VAL A 120 -15.32 9.34 34.04
CA VAL A 120 -15.24 10.04 35.33
C VAL A 120 -16.65 10.39 35.81
N ALA A 121 -16.95 10.09 37.07
CA ALA A 121 -18.29 10.25 37.63
C ALA A 121 -18.27 10.59 39.14
N ILE A 122 -19.33 11.24 39.62
CA ILE A 122 -19.61 11.50 41.04
C ILE A 122 -20.63 10.49 41.55
N GLU A 123 -20.51 10.07 42.81
CA GLU A 123 -21.43 9.17 43.48
C GLU A 123 -22.76 9.86 43.84
N THR A 124 -23.86 9.40 43.24
CA THR A 124 -25.22 9.92 43.43
C THR A 124 -26.10 8.89 44.14
N GLY A 125 -25.90 8.78 45.46
CA GLY A 125 -26.69 7.90 46.35
C GLY A 125 -26.32 6.42 46.20
N ALA A 126 -26.97 5.73 45.27
CA ALA A 126 -26.69 4.32 44.93
C ALA A 126 -26.35 4.15 43.44
N SER A 127 -25.89 5.22 42.80
CA SER A 127 -25.62 5.33 41.37
C SER A 127 -24.45 6.29 41.13
N PHE A 128 -24.05 6.48 39.87
CA PHE A 128 -23.00 7.43 39.50
C PHE A 128 -23.49 8.36 38.39
N ALA A 129 -23.24 9.67 38.55
CA ALA A 129 -23.49 10.70 37.54
C ALA A 129 -22.20 11.01 36.77
N VAL A 130 -22.20 10.77 35.46
CA VAL A 130 -21.06 11.02 34.57
C VAL A 130 -20.77 12.51 34.46
N CYS A 131 -19.51 12.90 34.66
CA CYS A 131 -19.09 14.31 34.71
C CYS A 131 -18.52 14.84 33.38
N ALA A 132 -18.03 13.95 32.51
CA ALA A 132 -17.40 14.32 31.23
C ALA A 132 -17.59 13.21 30.17
N PRO A 133 -17.45 13.51 28.87
CA PRO A 133 -17.47 12.49 27.81
C PRO A 133 -16.44 11.36 28.04
N ALA A 134 -16.79 10.15 27.62
CA ALA A 134 -15.93 8.98 27.77
C ALA A 134 -14.79 8.97 26.72
N ARG A 135 -13.58 8.58 27.14
CA ARG A 135 -12.37 8.62 26.30
C ARG A 135 -11.65 7.27 26.24
N TYR A 136 -11.18 6.88 25.07
CA TYR A 136 -10.33 5.70 24.88
C TYR A 136 -8.85 6.07 25.03
N PHE A 137 -7.96 5.08 25.07
CA PHE A 137 -6.52 5.32 25.02
C PHE A 137 -6.10 6.07 23.75
N ASP A 138 -5.28 7.12 23.91
CA ASP A 138 -4.75 7.93 22.82
C ASP A 138 -3.60 7.21 22.07
N ASN A 139 -2.84 6.34 22.76
CA ASN A 139 -1.64 5.67 22.25
C ASN A 139 -1.67 4.12 22.31
N PRO A 140 -2.69 3.42 21.76
CA PRO A 140 -2.74 1.95 21.75
C PRO A 140 -1.55 1.30 21.02
N THR A 141 -0.86 2.05 20.15
CA THR A 141 0.37 1.65 19.45
C THR A 141 1.58 1.40 20.35
N VAL A 142 1.52 1.73 21.66
CA VAL A 142 2.50 1.24 22.64
C VAL A 142 2.55 -0.28 22.63
N ALA A 143 1.39 -0.96 22.56
CA ALA A 143 1.28 -2.41 22.54
C ALA A 143 1.66 -3.07 21.19
N ALA A 144 1.84 -2.29 20.11
CA ALA A 144 2.03 -2.82 18.77
C ALA A 144 3.21 -3.80 18.67
N LYS A 145 2.93 -5.05 18.29
CA LYS A 145 3.92 -6.10 18.00
C LYS A 145 4.89 -5.67 16.89
N TYR A 146 4.37 -5.04 15.85
CA TYR A 146 5.11 -4.56 14.70
C TYR A 146 5.07 -3.03 14.61
N LYS A 147 6.25 -2.41 14.46
CA LYS A 147 6.43 -0.95 14.45
C LYS A 147 7.26 -0.44 13.25
N TYR A 148 7.30 -1.21 12.16
CA TYR A 148 7.98 -0.83 10.92
C TYR A 148 7.10 0.12 10.09
N ASP A 149 7.73 0.96 9.25
CA ASP A 149 7.02 1.95 8.42
C ASP A 149 6.02 1.31 7.45
N PHE A 150 4.98 2.05 7.06
CA PHE A 150 4.03 1.55 6.06
C PHE A 150 4.76 1.34 4.72
N PRO A 151 4.74 0.12 4.13
CA PRO A 151 5.52 -0.17 2.92
C PRO A 151 5.28 0.84 1.79
N GLU A 152 6.38 1.42 1.28
CA GLU A 152 6.36 2.24 0.06
C GLU A 152 6.18 1.34 -1.17
N MET A 153 4.96 0.82 -1.33
CA MET A 153 4.49 0.19 -2.57
C MET A 153 4.29 1.26 -3.66
N ILE A 154 3.93 0.81 -4.87
CA ILE A 154 4.04 1.55 -6.15
C ILE A 154 3.28 2.90 -6.20
N SER A 155 2.42 3.20 -5.21
CA SER A 155 1.75 4.50 -5.01
C SER A 155 2.67 5.69 -4.69
N ALA A 156 3.99 5.57 -4.84
CA ALA A 156 5.00 6.59 -4.55
C ALA A 156 4.68 7.95 -5.20
N GLY A 157 4.23 8.91 -4.37
CA GLY A 157 3.84 10.25 -4.79
C GLY A 157 2.42 10.41 -5.34
N ASN A 158 1.45 9.58 -4.91
CA ASN A 158 0.04 9.64 -5.33
C ASN A 158 -0.19 9.44 -6.85
N ARG A 159 0.72 8.75 -7.55
CA ARG A 159 0.71 8.71 -9.03
C ARG A 159 -0.08 7.58 -9.65
N MET A 160 -0.21 6.44 -8.98
CA MET A 160 -0.95 5.29 -9.51
C MET A 160 -2.17 5.05 -8.63
N LYS A 161 -3.34 5.47 -9.11
CA LYS A 161 -4.59 5.51 -8.33
C LYS A 161 -5.64 4.50 -8.78
N LYS A 162 -5.33 3.73 -9.82
CA LYS A 162 -6.25 2.79 -10.46
C LYS A 162 -6.43 1.56 -9.57
N GLY A 163 -7.67 1.25 -9.23
CA GLY A 163 -8.01 0.01 -8.52
C GLY A 163 -9.35 -0.58 -8.91
N LEU A 164 -9.62 -1.78 -8.39
CA LEU A 164 -10.73 -2.63 -8.81
C LEU A 164 -11.20 -3.49 -7.64
N ARG A 165 -12.52 -3.73 -7.52
CA ARG A 165 -13.08 -4.76 -6.63
C ARG A 165 -13.00 -6.10 -7.38
N THR A 166 -11.99 -6.90 -7.05
CA THR A 166 -11.51 -7.96 -7.96
C THR A 166 -12.27 -9.28 -7.82
N THR A 167 -12.82 -9.79 -8.93
CA THR A 167 -13.32 -11.18 -9.05
C THR A 167 -12.43 -12.05 -9.95
N LEU A 168 -12.00 -11.52 -11.10
CA LEU A 168 -11.07 -12.15 -12.05
C LEU A 168 -9.63 -11.72 -11.72
N TRP A 169 -8.96 -12.46 -10.83
CA TRP A 169 -7.65 -12.06 -10.27
C TRP A 169 -6.56 -11.94 -11.34
N SER A 170 -6.64 -12.73 -12.42
CA SER A 170 -5.65 -12.70 -13.49
C SER A 170 -5.88 -11.51 -14.43
N ASP A 171 -7.15 -11.23 -14.73
CA ASP A 171 -7.52 -10.07 -15.54
C ASP A 171 -7.24 -8.74 -14.84
N ALA A 172 -7.44 -8.65 -13.51
CA ALA A 172 -7.06 -7.46 -12.73
C ALA A 172 -5.55 -7.15 -12.85
N ILE A 173 -4.71 -8.18 -12.95
CA ILE A 173 -3.27 -8.03 -13.16
C ILE A 173 -2.99 -7.67 -14.63
N GLU A 174 -3.69 -8.22 -15.64
CA GLU A 174 -3.62 -7.77 -17.05
C GLU A 174 -3.98 -6.27 -17.17
N LEU A 175 -5.03 -5.83 -16.48
CA LEU A 175 -5.48 -4.45 -16.39
C LEU A 175 -4.50 -3.52 -15.67
N GLY A 176 -3.51 -4.04 -14.94
CA GLY A 176 -2.50 -3.25 -14.26
C GLY A 176 -3.04 -2.43 -13.08
N VAL A 177 -3.95 -2.99 -12.28
CA VAL A 177 -4.43 -2.33 -11.06
C VAL A 177 -3.28 -2.08 -10.08
N SER A 178 -3.33 -0.96 -9.35
CA SER A 178 -2.39 -0.62 -8.27
C SER A 178 -3.03 -0.68 -6.88
N HIS A 179 -4.37 -0.73 -6.80
CA HIS A 179 -5.14 -0.88 -5.56
C HIS A 179 -6.24 -1.94 -5.74
N THR A 180 -6.57 -2.72 -4.70
CA THR A 180 -7.73 -3.63 -4.72
C THR A 180 -8.38 -3.75 -3.35
N VAL A 181 -9.70 -3.83 -3.32
CA VAL A 181 -10.48 -4.16 -2.11
C VAL A 181 -10.80 -5.65 -2.14
N ILE A 182 -10.70 -6.32 -0.98
CA ILE A 182 -11.09 -7.71 -0.77
C ILE A 182 -12.04 -7.77 0.42
N ASP A 183 -13.24 -8.29 0.20
CA ASP A 183 -14.29 -8.35 1.22
C ASP A 183 -14.01 -9.47 2.23
N VAL A 184 -14.10 -9.15 3.52
CA VAL A 184 -13.88 -10.06 4.65
C VAL A 184 -15.15 -10.14 5.49
N ALA A 185 -16.05 -11.04 5.09
CA ALA A 185 -17.31 -11.31 5.78
C ALA A 185 -17.04 -11.99 7.14
N ILE A 186 -17.18 -11.26 8.23
CA ILE A 186 -16.83 -11.68 9.60
C ILE A 186 -17.46 -13.04 9.96
N ASN A 187 -18.71 -13.26 9.58
CA ASN A 187 -19.47 -14.49 9.82
C ASN A 187 -19.05 -15.71 8.95
N ASP A 188 -18.26 -15.53 7.89
CA ASP A 188 -17.66 -16.65 7.13
C ASP A 188 -16.30 -17.09 7.69
N PHE A 189 -15.63 -16.21 8.45
CA PHE A 189 -14.31 -16.46 9.02
C PHE A 189 -14.38 -17.05 10.43
N ILE A 190 -15.23 -16.54 11.32
CA ILE A 190 -15.25 -16.97 12.73
C ILE A 190 -15.94 -18.34 12.87
N MET A 191 -15.20 -19.32 13.40
CA MET A 191 -15.70 -20.66 13.70
C MET A 191 -15.82 -20.87 15.21
N THR A 192 -16.88 -21.58 15.64
CA THR A 192 -17.15 -21.83 17.07
C THR A 192 -16.70 -23.22 17.53
N GLU A 193 -16.16 -24.03 16.63
CA GLU A 193 -15.73 -25.42 16.86
C GLU A 193 -14.39 -25.66 16.12
N PRO A 194 -13.50 -26.54 16.60
CA PRO A 194 -12.16 -26.71 16.05
C PRO A 194 -12.07 -27.33 14.64
N GLY A 195 -13.16 -27.94 14.14
CA GLY A 195 -13.29 -28.77 12.94
C GLY A 195 -12.21 -28.67 11.85
N ASP A 196 -12.51 -27.97 10.75
CA ASP A 196 -11.53 -27.65 9.70
C ASP A 196 -11.14 -26.17 9.80
N THR A 197 -10.22 -25.88 10.72
CA THR A 197 -9.90 -24.51 11.13
C THR A 197 -8.40 -24.29 11.32
N TYR A 198 -8.03 -23.02 11.49
CA TYR A 198 -6.82 -22.60 12.19
C TYR A 198 -7.21 -22.12 13.59
N SER A 199 -6.49 -22.57 14.62
CA SER A 199 -6.65 -22.11 15.99
C SER A 199 -5.69 -20.98 16.34
N TYR A 200 -6.13 -20.01 17.13
CA TYR A 200 -5.29 -18.94 17.68
C TYR A 200 -5.71 -18.56 19.11
N GLU A 201 -4.78 -18.03 19.91
CA GLU A 201 -5.05 -17.59 21.28
C GLU A 201 -5.40 -16.11 21.33
N PHE A 202 -6.53 -15.76 21.95
CA PHE A 202 -6.90 -14.37 22.22
C PHE A 202 -7.72 -14.26 23.51
N ALA A 203 -7.46 -13.23 24.32
CA ALA A 203 -8.13 -13.02 25.63
C ALA A 203 -8.05 -14.23 26.59
N GLY A 204 -7.01 -15.06 26.49
CA GLY A 204 -6.86 -16.27 27.33
C GLY A 204 -7.75 -17.45 26.90
N SER A 205 -8.33 -17.40 25.70
CA SER A 205 -9.12 -18.49 25.09
C SER A 205 -8.59 -18.85 23.70
N THR A 206 -8.68 -20.14 23.34
CA THR A 206 -8.49 -20.63 21.98
C THR A 206 -9.71 -20.29 21.11
N TRP A 207 -9.48 -19.62 19.99
CA TRP A 207 -10.49 -19.29 18.98
C TRP A 207 -10.15 -19.93 17.63
N TYR A 208 -11.12 -20.00 16.72
CA TYR A 208 -10.99 -20.72 15.46
C TYR A 208 -11.36 -19.86 14.24
N VAL A 209 -10.55 -19.94 13.18
CA VAL A 209 -10.81 -19.34 11.87
C VAL A 209 -11.03 -20.43 10.83
N SER A 210 -12.08 -20.29 10.03
CA SER A 210 -12.39 -21.10 8.85
C SER A 210 -11.15 -21.32 7.97
N ARG A 211 -10.68 -22.56 7.82
CA ARG A 211 -9.54 -22.89 6.93
C ARG A 211 -9.82 -22.43 5.50
N LYS A 212 -10.97 -22.84 4.96
CA LYS A 212 -11.44 -22.50 3.62
C LYS A 212 -11.46 -20.99 3.36
N ALA A 213 -11.87 -20.17 4.33
CA ALA A 213 -11.90 -18.72 4.15
C ALA A 213 -10.50 -18.09 4.26
N LEU A 214 -9.66 -18.58 5.19
CA LEU A 214 -8.31 -18.06 5.39
C LEU A 214 -7.38 -18.42 4.23
N ASP A 215 -7.33 -19.68 3.80
CA ASP A 215 -6.50 -20.14 2.68
C ASP A 215 -6.84 -19.37 1.39
N ALA A 216 -8.13 -19.05 1.18
CA ALA A 216 -8.60 -18.24 0.07
C ALA A 216 -8.22 -16.77 0.20
N LEU A 217 -8.16 -16.20 1.41
CA LEU A 217 -7.70 -14.83 1.65
C LEU A 217 -6.18 -14.71 1.52
N ASP A 218 -5.43 -15.70 1.99
CA ASP A 218 -3.96 -15.80 1.85
C ASP A 218 -3.58 -15.79 0.36
N MET A 219 -4.22 -16.67 -0.42
CA MET A 219 -4.00 -16.80 -1.86
C MET A 219 -4.23 -15.47 -2.59
N LYS A 220 -5.35 -14.78 -2.31
CA LYS A 220 -5.70 -13.49 -2.94
C LYS A 220 -4.73 -12.38 -2.51
N THR A 221 -4.50 -12.23 -1.21
CA THR A 221 -3.68 -11.14 -0.64
C THR A 221 -2.25 -11.25 -1.15
N ARG A 222 -1.69 -12.46 -1.14
CA ARG A 222 -0.36 -12.72 -1.67
C ARG A 222 -0.27 -12.51 -3.18
N LEU A 223 -1.20 -13.04 -3.98
CA LEU A 223 -1.22 -12.80 -5.43
C LEU A 223 -1.17 -11.31 -5.78
N MET A 224 -2.00 -10.50 -5.11
CA MET A 224 -2.10 -9.07 -5.41
C MET A 224 -0.86 -8.31 -4.91
N THR A 225 -0.31 -8.64 -3.73
CA THR A 225 0.93 -8.00 -3.25
C THR A 225 2.20 -8.44 -4.00
N ASP A 226 2.31 -9.71 -4.42
CA ASP A 226 3.35 -10.21 -5.33
C ASP A 226 3.26 -9.54 -6.72
N ALA A 227 2.08 -9.06 -7.11
CA ALA A 227 1.89 -8.22 -8.30
C ALA A 227 2.14 -6.71 -8.08
N GLY A 228 2.46 -6.29 -6.85
CA GLY A 228 2.73 -4.90 -6.48
C GLY A 228 1.51 -4.05 -6.10
N VAL A 229 0.34 -4.66 -5.99
CA VAL A 229 -0.94 -4.00 -5.69
C VAL A 229 -1.09 -3.74 -4.19
N ASN A 230 -1.57 -2.55 -3.81
CA ASN A 230 -1.95 -2.26 -2.43
C ASN A 230 -3.32 -2.89 -2.10
N VAL A 231 -3.36 -3.75 -1.08
CA VAL A 231 -4.57 -4.45 -0.65
C VAL A 231 -5.25 -3.71 0.50
N TYR A 232 -6.58 -3.65 0.42
CA TYR A 232 -7.47 -3.20 1.48
C TYR A 232 -8.44 -4.34 1.82
N PHE A 233 -8.66 -4.62 3.10
CA PHE A 233 -9.75 -5.52 3.52
C PHE A 233 -10.98 -4.71 3.90
N ASP A 234 -12.15 -5.14 3.41
CA ASP A 234 -13.44 -4.55 3.78
C ASP A 234 -14.16 -5.46 4.77
N PHE A 235 -14.14 -5.09 6.06
CA PHE A 235 -14.68 -5.89 7.15
C PHE A 235 -16.17 -5.65 7.31
N VAL A 236 -16.95 -6.62 6.86
CA VAL A 236 -18.42 -6.57 6.80
C VAL A 236 -19.04 -7.73 7.57
N LEU A 237 -20.22 -7.52 8.15
CA LEU A 237 -21.06 -8.59 8.68
C LEU A 237 -22.24 -8.76 7.72
N THR A 238 -22.32 -9.87 6.99
CA THR A 238 -23.47 -10.09 6.09
C THR A 238 -24.72 -10.41 6.91
N ALA A 239 -25.90 -10.23 6.31
CA ALA A 239 -27.11 -10.86 6.81
C ALA A 239 -26.89 -12.37 7.12
N LYS A 240 -27.63 -12.89 8.11
CA LYS A 240 -27.53 -14.28 8.56
C LYS A 240 -27.81 -15.23 7.40
N LYS A 241 -26.86 -16.13 7.11
CA LYS A 241 -26.99 -17.10 6.02
C LYS A 241 -27.81 -18.32 6.46
N GLU A 242 -28.50 -18.98 5.54
CA GLU A 242 -29.16 -20.25 5.83
C GLU A 242 -28.13 -21.29 6.27
N GLY A 243 -28.45 -22.06 7.32
CA GLY A 243 -27.53 -23.04 7.92
C GLY A 243 -26.40 -22.45 8.77
N GLN A 244 -26.31 -21.11 8.93
CA GLN A 244 -25.33 -20.48 9.82
C GLN A 244 -25.56 -20.92 11.29
N SER A 245 -24.47 -21.17 12.02
CA SER A 245 -24.55 -21.58 13.43
C SER A 245 -25.17 -20.49 14.31
N SER A 246 -26.16 -20.85 15.13
CA SER A 246 -26.76 -19.96 16.13
C SER A 246 -25.78 -19.54 17.22
N ALA A 247 -24.63 -20.22 17.36
CA ALA A 247 -23.54 -19.74 18.21
C ALA A 247 -22.90 -18.42 17.72
N LEU A 248 -23.20 -17.99 16.48
CA LEU A 248 -22.86 -16.68 15.92
C LEU A 248 -24.00 -15.64 16.07
N ASP A 249 -25.17 -16.00 16.63
CA ASP A 249 -26.30 -15.06 16.76
C ASP A 249 -25.97 -13.81 17.58
N CYS A 250 -25.03 -13.94 18.53
CA CYS A 250 -24.52 -12.83 19.35
C CYS A 250 -23.92 -11.67 18.53
N LEU A 251 -23.38 -11.93 17.34
CA LEU A 251 -22.80 -10.91 16.45
C LEU A 251 -23.83 -9.86 15.99
N TYR A 252 -25.13 -10.16 16.10
CA TYR A 252 -26.21 -9.43 15.46
C TYR A 252 -27.13 -8.72 16.45
N TYR A 253 -27.68 -7.59 16.01
CA TYR A 253 -28.89 -7.01 16.58
C TYR A 253 -30.14 -7.83 16.18
N PRO A 254 -31.23 -7.76 16.96
CA PRO A 254 -32.48 -8.46 16.63
C PRO A 254 -33.20 -7.87 15.39
N ASP A 255 -34.25 -8.57 14.95
CA ASP A 255 -35.25 -8.08 13.99
C ASP A 255 -34.72 -7.60 12.62
N ILE A 256 -33.63 -8.23 12.13
CA ILE A 256 -33.03 -7.96 10.82
C ILE A 256 -34.06 -8.18 9.69
N PRO A 257 -34.38 -7.16 8.87
CA PRO A 257 -35.27 -7.30 7.73
C PRO A 257 -34.55 -7.94 6.54
N SER A 258 -35.29 -8.61 5.65
CA SER A 258 -34.74 -9.21 4.42
C SER A 258 -34.16 -8.20 3.42
N SER A 259 -34.36 -6.90 3.62
CA SER A 259 -33.72 -5.84 2.83
C SER A 259 -32.34 -5.41 3.34
N ALA A 260 -31.92 -5.85 4.53
CA ALA A 260 -30.58 -5.60 5.03
C ALA A 260 -29.62 -6.60 4.38
N VAL A 261 -28.70 -6.11 3.55
CA VAL A 261 -27.63 -6.91 2.93
C VAL A 261 -26.48 -7.11 3.93
N MET A 262 -26.19 -6.06 4.70
CA MET A 262 -25.15 -6.05 5.73
C MET A 262 -25.65 -5.45 7.03
N CYS A 263 -25.12 -5.95 8.14
CA CYS A 263 -25.51 -5.64 9.50
C CYS A 263 -24.37 -4.93 10.26
N ALA A 264 -24.72 -4.20 11.30
CA ALA A 264 -23.75 -3.77 12.29
C ALA A 264 -23.36 -4.92 13.21
N LEU A 265 -22.11 -4.93 13.69
CA LEU A 265 -21.70 -5.78 14.80
C LEU A 265 -22.40 -5.32 16.09
N ASN A 266 -22.99 -6.25 16.83
CA ASN A 266 -23.56 -6.00 18.14
C ASN A 266 -22.48 -5.77 19.21
N VAL A 267 -22.02 -4.52 19.32
CA VAL A 267 -21.05 -4.10 20.35
C VAL A 267 -21.64 -3.97 21.76
N GLY A 268 -22.92 -4.34 21.95
CA GLY A 268 -23.51 -4.52 23.28
C GLY A 268 -23.26 -5.90 23.88
N ASP A 269 -22.78 -6.87 23.08
CA ASP A 269 -22.50 -8.24 23.50
C ASP A 269 -20.99 -8.47 23.65
N GLU A 270 -20.57 -8.91 24.84
CA GLU A 270 -19.17 -9.18 25.19
C GLU A 270 -18.53 -10.25 24.29
N ARG A 271 -19.26 -11.34 24.01
CA ARG A 271 -18.78 -12.45 23.18
C ARG A 271 -18.61 -11.99 21.73
N ALA A 272 -19.54 -11.22 21.19
CA ALA A 272 -19.45 -10.66 19.84
C ALA A 272 -18.24 -9.73 19.68
N VAL A 273 -17.98 -8.88 20.68
CA VAL A 273 -16.82 -8.01 20.74
C VAL A 273 -15.53 -8.83 20.79
N THR A 274 -15.38 -9.76 21.74
CA THR A 274 -14.15 -10.56 21.88
C THR A 274 -13.85 -11.44 20.67
N MET A 275 -14.88 -12.09 20.08
CA MET A 275 -14.74 -12.88 18.86
C MET A 275 -14.23 -12.03 17.68
N THR A 276 -14.68 -10.78 17.57
CA THR A 276 -14.30 -9.89 16.46
C THR A 276 -12.95 -9.22 16.70
N GLN A 277 -12.64 -8.80 17.93
CA GLN A 277 -11.28 -8.34 18.31
C GLN A 277 -10.24 -9.41 18.01
N GLY A 278 -10.53 -10.67 18.37
CA GLY A 278 -9.65 -11.81 18.09
C GLY A 278 -9.39 -11.99 16.59
N LEU A 279 -10.45 -11.99 15.77
CA LEU A 279 -10.32 -12.11 14.31
C LEU A 279 -9.47 -10.97 13.73
N LEU A 280 -9.75 -9.72 14.11
CA LEU A 280 -9.03 -8.54 13.62
C LEU A 280 -7.56 -8.57 14.00
N SER A 281 -7.24 -8.93 15.25
CA SER A 281 -5.85 -9.08 15.70
C SER A 281 -5.14 -10.22 14.98
N PHE A 282 -5.78 -11.38 14.81
CA PHE A 282 -5.21 -12.52 14.09
C PHE A 282 -4.91 -12.22 12.61
N LEU A 283 -5.87 -11.62 11.89
CA LEU A 283 -5.67 -11.26 10.48
C LEU A 283 -4.63 -10.14 10.35
N CYS A 284 -4.66 -9.13 11.22
CA CYS A 284 -3.62 -8.09 11.22
C CYS A 284 -2.23 -8.71 11.43
N ASP A 285 -2.07 -9.65 12.37
CA ASP A 285 -0.79 -10.29 12.65
C ASP A 285 -0.26 -11.12 11.46
N ARG A 286 -1.18 -11.79 10.76
CA ARG A 286 -0.89 -12.62 9.58
C ARG A 286 -0.47 -11.83 8.35
N TYR A 287 -1.08 -10.67 8.11
CA TYR A 287 -0.84 -9.83 6.93
C TYR A 287 -0.01 -8.57 7.21
N THR A 288 0.56 -8.45 8.41
CA THR A 288 1.63 -7.49 8.74
C THR A 288 2.88 -8.18 9.32
N ASP A 289 2.98 -9.50 9.14
CA ASP A 289 4.19 -10.31 9.33
C ASP A 289 5.35 -9.73 8.47
N PRO A 290 6.48 -9.32 9.07
CA PRO A 290 7.65 -8.82 8.34
C PRO A 290 8.27 -9.81 7.35
N GLU A 291 8.05 -11.12 7.51
CA GLU A 291 8.50 -12.15 6.56
C GLU A 291 7.59 -12.22 5.30
N GLY A 292 6.46 -11.50 5.30
CA GLY A 292 5.58 -11.33 4.13
C GLY A 292 4.91 -12.62 3.64
N THR A 293 4.87 -13.67 4.46
CA THR A 293 4.60 -15.06 4.05
C THR A 293 3.25 -15.26 3.34
N HIS A 294 2.25 -14.46 3.71
CA HIS A 294 0.87 -14.47 3.19
C HIS A 294 0.51 -13.21 2.38
N GLY A 295 1.51 -12.44 1.96
CA GLY A 295 1.33 -11.09 1.42
C GLY A 295 1.14 -10.03 2.52
N PHE A 296 0.82 -8.80 2.12
CA PHE A 296 0.66 -7.66 3.03
C PHE A 296 -0.71 -6.98 2.91
N CYS A 297 -1.34 -6.69 4.05
CA CYS A 297 -2.51 -5.84 4.15
C CYS A 297 -2.50 -5.11 5.50
N GLY A 298 -2.20 -3.81 5.46
CA GLY A 298 -2.25 -2.90 6.62
C GLY A 298 -3.37 -1.86 6.52
N SER A 299 -4.34 -2.04 5.61
CA SER A 299 -5.41 -1.08 5.31
C SER A 299 -6.78 -1.74 5.44
N TYR A 300 -7.64 -1.18 6.29
CA TYR A 300 -8.88 -1.84 6.73
C TYR A 300 -10.07 -0.86 6.64
N ILE A 301 -11.09 -1.23 5.88
CA ILE A 301 -12.39 -0.56 5.86
C ILE A 301 -13.29 -1.26 6.89
N TRP A 302 -14.10 -0.51 7.64
CA TRP A 302 -14.92 -1.06 8.73
C TRP A 302 -16.42 -0.81 8.53
N GLY A 303 -17.17 -1.87 8.22
CA GLY A 303 -18.55 -1.78 7.75
C GLY A 303 -18.63 -1.40 6.26
N PHE A 304 -19.84 -1.19 5.75
CA PHE A 304 -20.06 -0.72 4.38
C PHE A 304 -21.09 0.41 4.39
N ASN A 305 -20.79 1.53 3.73
CA ASN A 305 -21.70 2.67 3.52
C ASN A 305 -22.57 3.01 4.76
N VAL A 306 -21.95 3.21 5.92
CA VAL A 306 -22.59 3.03 7.25
C VAL A 306 -23.67 4.04 7.60
N ASN A 307 -23.78 5.14 6.85
CA ASN A 307 -24.90 6.07 6.98
C ASN A 307 -26.22 5.51 6.41
N SER A 308 -26.18 4.41 5.66
CA SER A 308 -27.35 3.62 5.23
C SER A 308 -27.57 2.41 6.16
N ASN A 309 -27.94 2.71 7.42
CA ASN A 309 -28.35 1.72 8.43
C ASN A 309 -29.40 0.75 7.84
N ARG A 310 -30.35 1.25 7.05
CA ARG A 310 -31.42 0.46 6.41
C ARG A 310 -30.95 -0.78 5.64
N ASN A 311 -29.91 -0.65 4.82
CA ASN A 311 -29.53 -1.66 3.84
C ASN A 311 -28.11 -2.22 4.06
N TYR A 312 -27.18 -1.38 4.53
CA TYR A 312 -25.73 -1.63 4.47
C TYR A 312 -25.03 -1.66 5.84
N TYR A 313 -25.68 -1.22 6.92
CA TYR A 313 -25.13 -1.36 8.28
C TYR A 313 -26.22 -1.49 9.35
N TYR A 314 -27.10 -2.49 9.19
CA TYR A 314 -28.32 -2.60 10.00
C TYR A 314 -28.08 -2.89 11.48
N MET A 315 -28.57 -1.98 12.34
CA MET A 315 -28.65 -2.14 13.82
C MET A 315 -30.04 -1.86 14.40
N GLY A 316 -31.07 -1.78 13.55
CA GLY A 316 -32.43 -1.41 13.94
C GLY A 316 -32.74 0.09 13.81
N PRO A 317 -34.02 0.49 13.89
CA PRO A 317 -34.44 1.88 13.72
C PRO A 317 -34.04 2.75 14.93
N MET A 318 -33.19 3.75 14.71
CA MET A 318 -32.78 4.72 15.74
C MET A 318 -32.29 6.04 15.14
N ASN A 319 -32.30 7.11 15.92
CA ASN A 319 -31.74 8.38 15.48
C ASN A 319 -30.21 8.31 15.30
N MET A 320 -29.67 9.18 14.45
CA MET A 320 -28.25 9.25 14.09
C MET A 320 -27.30 9.41 15.29
N ASP A 321 -27.68 10.13 16.35
CA ASP A 321 -26.82 10.29 17.54
C ASP A 321 -26.72 9.02 18.38
N SER A 322 -27.81 8.26 18.49
CA SER A 322 -27.81 6.93 19.11
C SER A 322 -26.99 5.93 18.28
N PHE A 323 -27.20 5.91 16.96
CA PHE A 323 -26.43 5.05 16.03
C PHE A 323 -24.93 5.30 16.14
N LEU A 324 -24.51 6.57 16.09
CA LEU A 324 -23.09 6.95 16.16
C LEU A 324 -22.42 6.54 17.47
N ASN A 325 -23.15 6.45 18.58
CA ASN A 325 -22.57 5.99 19.85
C ASN A 325 -22.16 4.50 19.79
N TYR A 326 -22.97 3.66 19.13
CA TYR A 326 -22.63 2.25 18.89
C TYR A 326 -21.56 2.10 17.80
N TYR A 327 -21.73 2.81 16.67
CA TYR A 327 -20.78 2.73 15.57
C TYR A 327 -19.37 3.19 15.97
N ILE A 328 -19.24 4.24 16.80
CA ILE A 328 -17.92 4.68 17.29
C ILE A 328 -17.30 3.65 18.23
N ALA A 329 -18.08 2.93 19.06
CA ALA A 329 -17.54 1.83 19.86
C ALA A 329 -17.01 0.69 18.96
N ALA A 330 -17.72 0.36 17.88
CA ALA A 330 -17.28 -0.63 16.88
C ALA A 330 -16.01 -0.18 16.14
N PHE A 331 -15.98 1.06 15.66
CA PHE A 331 -14.83 1.64 14.96
C PHE A 331 -13.59 1.74 15.86
N ARG A 332 -13.78 2.14 17.13
CA ARG A 332 -12.73 2.15 18.17
C ARG A 332 -12.19 0.77 18.47
N MET A 333 -13.06 -0.22 18.62
CA MET A 333 -12.68 -1.61 18.82
C MET A 333 -11.81 -2.11 17.65
N ALA A 334 -12.20 -1.83 16.41
CA ALA A 334 -11.46 -2.24 15.23
C ALA A 334 -10.11 -1.52 15.07
N ASP A 335 -10.10 -0.19 15.19
CA ASP A 335 -8.88 0.64 15.17
C ASP A 335 -7.88 0.22 16.25
N THR A 336 -8.34 -0.02 17.48
CA THR A 336 -7.49 -0.55 18.55
C THR A 336 -6.97 -1.94 18.19
N ALA A 337 -7.81 -2.88 17.74
CA ALA A 337 -7.41 -4.26 17.47
C ALA A 337 -6.32 -4.42 16.41
N VAL A 338 -6.30 -3.53 15.40
CA VAL A 338 -5.25 -3.52 14.37
C VAL A 338 -4.04 -2.69 14.78
N ARG A 339 -4.22 -1.55 15.47
CA ARG A 339 -3.08 -0.70 15.91
C ARG A 339 -2.33 -1.24 17.13
N THR A 340 -2.87 -2.21 17.85
CA THR A 340 -2.16 -2.99 18.89
C THR A 340 -1.38 -4.17 18.31
N VAL A 341 -1.52 -4.46 17.02
CA VAL A 341 -0.68 -5.42 16.29
C VAL A 341 0.34 -4.68 15.43
N TYR A 342 -0.12 -3.76 14.58
CA TYR A 342 0.72 -2.98 13.67
C TYR A 342 0.52 -1.48 13.85
N SER A 343 1.56 -0.77 14.33
CA SER A 343 1.41 0.65 14.74
C SER A 343 1.01 1.60 13.62
N ASN A 344 1.31 1.23 12.36
CA ASN A 344 1.04 2.02 11.16
C ASN A 344 -0.19 1.54 10.38
N ALA A 345 -1.02 0.66 10.96
CA ALA A 345 -2.29 0.23 10.39
C ALA A 345 -3.23 1.41 10.12
N ARG A 346 -4.02 1.31 9.05
CA ARG A 346 -4.89 2.36 8.52
C ARG A 346 -6.35 1.91 8.57
N VAL A 347 -7.20 2.63 9.30
CA VAL A 347 -8.65 2.33 9.34
C VAL A 347 -9.47 3.41 8.64
N TYR A 348 -10.37 2.96 7.78
CA TYR A 348 -11.21 3.79 6.90
C TYR A 348 -12.69 3.65 7.31
N MET A 349 -13.36 4.80 7.44
CA MET A 349 -14.79 4.92 7.77
C MET A 349 -15.58 5.01 6.46
N PRO A 350 -16.42 4.02 6.07
CA PRO A 350 -17.04 3.95 4.75
C PRO A 350 -18.43 4.58 4.71
N ILE A 351 -18.66 5.51 3.77
CA ILE A 351 -19.89 6.30 3.68
C ILE A 351 -20.42 6.41 2.24
N ASP A 352 -21.74 6.52 2.08
CA ASP A 352 -22.40 6.64 0.78
C ASP A 352 -22.49 8.10 0.27
N ASN A 353 -22.81 8.26 -1.02
CA ASN A 353 -22.73 9.52 -1.75
C ASN A 353 -23.78 10.58 -1.37
N ASN A 354 -24.77 10.26 -0.53
CA ASN A 354 -25.92 11.10 -0.20
C ASN A 354 -25.60 12.21 0.83
N PHE A 355 -25.00 13.30 0.34
CA PHE A 355 -24.35 14.32 1.17
C PHE A 355 -25.31 15.22 1.97
N ASN A 356 -26.35 15.80 1.36
CA ASN A 356 -27.36 16.62 2.04
C ASN A 356 -28.79 16.02 1.95
N VAL A 357 -28.91 14.71 1.63
CA VAL A 357 -30.19 13.98 1.57
C VAL A 357 -30.08 12.65 2.31
N LEU A 358 -31.17 12.17 2.90
CA LEU A 358 -31.12 11.01 3.82
C LEU A 358 -30.84 9.67 3.14
N SER A 359 -31.35 9.46 1.92
CA SER A 359 -31.23 8.21 1.15
C SER A 359 -30.34 8.38 -0.08
N SER A 360 -29.55 7.36 -0.42
CA SER A 360 -28.84 7.28 -1.71
C SER A 360 -29.66 6.62 -2.83
N ASP A 361 -30.84 6.10 -2.51
CA ASP A 361 -31.86 5.71 -3.48
C ASP A 361 -32.90 6.84 -3.59
N MET A 362 -32.94 7.51 -4.75
CA MET A 362 -33.87 8.61 -5.02
C MET A 362 -35.31 8.14 -5.30
N ASN A 363 -35.54 6.84 -5.51
CA ASN A 363 -36.87 6.29 -5.82
C ASN A 363 -37.63 5.80 -4.57
N ARG A 364 -37.09 6.08 -3.37
CA ARG A 364 -37.57 5.52 -2.10
C ARG A 364 -37.76 6.58 -1.03
N ASP A 365 -38.90 6.52 -0.34
CA ASP A 365 -39.17 7.37 0.82
C ASP A 365 -38.14 7.13 1.93
N SER A 366 -37.46 8.19 2.35
CA SER A 366 -36.44 8.16 3.41
C SER A 366 -37.06 8.16 4.81
N ASP A 367 -36.46 7.41 5.73
CA ASP A 367 -36.82 7.34 7.15
C ASP A 367 -35.60 7.72 7.99
N SER A 368 -35.69 8.80 8.78
CA SER A 368 -34.59 9.32 9.59
C SER A 368 -34.20 8.43 10.79
N LEU A 369 -34.86 7.28 10.98
CA LEU A 369 -34.44 6.22 11.89
C LEU A 369 -33.52 5.17 11.25
N VAL A 370 -33.40 5.12 9.91
CA VAL A 370 -32.57 4.12 9.19
C VAL A 370 -31.79 4.67 7.99
N ASP A 371 -32.07 5.90 7.54
CA ASP A 371 -31.38 6.59 6.47
C ASP A 371 -30.79 7.92 7.00
N TYR A 372 -29.48 8.14 6.83
CA TYR A 372 -28.77 9.31 7.35
C TYR A 372 -27.98 10.04 6.25
N ASP A 373 -28.01 11.38 6.25
CA ASP A 373 -27.19 12.18 5.33
C ASP A 373 -25.71 12.13 5.70
N SER A 374 -24.83 11.95 4.70
CA SER A 374 -23.41 11.67 4.96
C SER A 374 -22.65 12.88 5.51
N LYS A 375 -23.10 14.11 5.26
CA LYS A 375 -22.51 15.34 5.82
C LYS A 375 -22.71 15.48 7.33
N THR A 376 -23.96 15.38 7.82
CA THR A 376 -24.25 15.51 9.25
C THR A 376 -23.68 14.32 10.03
N PHE A 377 -23.68 13.13 9.41
CA PHE A 377 -22.99 11.95 9.92
C PHE A 377 -21.49 12.21 10.11
N LEU A 378 -20.80 12.74 9.09
CA LEU A 378 -19.37 13.06 9.16
C LEU A 378 -19.03 14.09 10.25
N ILE A 379 -19.81 15.17 10.37
CA ILE A 379 -19.64 16.21 11.41
C ILE A 379 -19.71 15.56 12.80
N LYS A 380 -20.82 14.85 13.09
CA LYS A 380 -21.04 14.22 14.39
C LYS A 380 -20.05 13.09 14.68
N PHE A 381 -19.61 12.33 13.68
CA PHE A 381 -18.59 11.31 13.82
C PHE A 381 -17.24 11.94 14.19
N ALA A 382 -16.80 12.97 13.45
CA ALA A 382 -15.55 13.67 13.72
C ALA A 382 -15.52 14.28 15.13
N ASP A 383 -16.60 14.96 15.55
CA ASP A 383 -16.72 15.53 16.89
C ASP A 383 -16.64 14.44 17.97
N LYS A 384 -17.48 13.41 17.91
CA LYS A 384 -17.53 12.33 18.90
C LYS A 384 -16.21 11.55 18.96
N ILE A 385 -15.49 11.40 17.83
CA ILE A 385 -14.13 10.83 17.81
C ILE A 385 -13.12 11.76 18.49
N LYS A 386 -13.15 13.07 18.19
CA LYS A 386 -12.22 14.06 18.77
C LYS A 386 -12.35 14.13 20.30
N TRP A 387 -13.58 14.20 20.82
CA TRP A 387 -13.88 14.17 22.26
C TRP A 387 -13.53 12.84 22.95
N SER A 388 -13.49 11.72 22.22
CA SER A 388 -13.13 10.40 22.77
C SER A 388 -11.65 10.03 22.59
N GLY A 389 -10.81 11.00 22.21
CA GLY A 389 -9.36 10.89 21.99
C GLY A 389 -9.00 10.65 20.52
N ASP A 390 -8.69 11.69 19.75
CA ASP A 390 -8.61 11.62 18.28
C ASP A 390 -7.58 10.62 17.72
N ILE A 391 -7.92 9.98 16.59
CA ILE A 391 -7.18 8.88 15.95
C ILE A 391 -7.01 9.11 14.44
N PRO A 392 -6.00 8.50 13.78
CA PRO A 392 -5.68 8.72 12.36
C PRO A 392 -6.66 8.01 11.39
N TRP A 393 -7.97 8.10 11.66
CA TRP A 393 -9.02 7.58 10.78
C TRP A 393 -9.05 8.30 9.42
N ARG A 394 -9.38 7.56 8.38
CA ARG A 394 -9.50 8.01 6.97
C ARG A 394 -10.93 7.84 6.48
N LEU A 395 -11.29 8.51 5.39
CA LEU A 395 -12.59 8.31 4.74
C LEU A 395 -12.50 7.21 3.68
N ALA A 396 -13.48 6.32 3.66
CA ALA A 396 -13.85 5.57 2.47
C ALA A 396 -15.17 6.16 1.95
N LEU A 397 -15.24 6.53 0.67
CA LEU A 397 -16.39 7.17 0.05
C LEU A 397 -16.87 6.38 -1.17
N CYS A 398 -18.16 6.07 -1.23
CA CYS A 398 -18.84 5.74 -2.49
C CYS A 398 -19.03 7.05 -3.27
N ALA A 399 -18.57 7.11 -4.52
CA ALA A 399 -18.64 8.34 -5.34
C ALA A 399 -19.25 8.12 -6.74
N SER A 400 -20.01 7.05 -6.90
CA SER A 400 -20.84 6.76 -8.08
C SER A 400 -21.85 7.90 -8.37
N PRO A 401 -22.35 8.07 -9.61
CA PRO A 401 -23.38 9.06 -9.96
C PRO A 401 -24.62 9.00 -9.04
N SER A 402 -25.33 10.12 -8.87
CA SER A 402 -26.51 10.20 -7.99
C SER A 402 -27.65 9.31 -8.48
N ASP A 403 -27.97 9.36 -9.78
CA ASP A 403 -28.73 8.31 -10.45
C ASP A 403 -27.78 7.16 -10.78
N ARG A 404 -27.91 6.07 -10.03
CA ARG A 404 -27.12 4.86 -10.23
C ARG A 404 -27.31 4.26 -11.64
N GLN A 405 -28.39 4.55 -12.37
CA GLN A 405 -28.62 4.07 -13.74
C GLN A 405 -28.03 4.98 -14.84
N SER A 406 -27.41 6.11 -14.49
CA SER A 406 -26.75 7.00 -15.45
C SER A 406 -25.41 6.42 -15.95
N SER A 407 -25.15 6.60 -17.24
CA SER A 407 -23.83 6.38 -17.88
C SER A 407 -22.98 7.66 -17.96
N THR A 408 -23.57 8.82 -17.63
CA THR A 408 -23.14 10.16 -18.04
C THR A 408 -22.76 11.07 -16.84
N LEU A 409 -21.79 10.62 -16.03
CA LEU A 409 -21.35 11.26 -14.78
C LEU A 409 -21.16 12.79 -14.85
N TRP A 410 -20.67 13.32 -15.99
CA TRP A 410 -20.36 14.75 -16.11
C TRP A 410 -21.60 15.67 -16.11
N ILE A 411 -22.80 15.14 -16.40
CA ILE A 411 -24.08 15.87 -16.34
C ILE A 411 -24.97 15.49 -15.13
N ASP A 412 -24.39 14.89 -14.08
CA ASP A 412 -25.09 14.61 -12.81
C ASP A 412 -25.59 15.92 -12.14
N ASP A 413 -26.86 16.28 -12.33
CA ASP A 413 -27.45 17.54 -11.87
C ASP A 413 -27.64 17.63 -10.35
N TYR A 414 -27.59 16.51 -9.63
CA TYR A 414 -27.67 16.49 -8.16
C TYR A 414 -26.28 16.54 -7.48
N ALA A 415 -25.21 16.51 -8.26
CA ALA A 415 -23.83 16.76 -7.84
C ALA A 415 -23.41 18.21 -8.16
N THR A 416 -23.90 19.18 -7.37
CA THR A 416 -23.56 20.60 -7.50
C THR A 416 -22.16 20.93 -6.97
N ALA A 417 -21.61 22.08 -7.36
CA ALA A 417 -20.25 22.48 -6.99
C ALA A 417 -20.12 23.13 -5.59
N ASP A 418 -21.14 23.04 -4.74
CA ASP A 418 -21.24 23.77 -3.47
C ASP A 418 -21.59 22.88 -2.27
N ALA A 419 -21.44 23.41 -1.06
CA ALA A 419 -21.60 22.64 0.18
C ALA A 419 -23.04 22.16 0.48
N ASN A 420 -24.04 22.62 -0.27
CA ASN A 420 -25.44 22.18 -0.16
C ASN A 420 -25.80 21.11 -1.20
N SER A 421 -24.84 20.66 -2.02
CA SER A 421 -25.05 19.62 -3.03
C SER A 421 -25.77 18.40 -2.44
N PRO A 422 -26.91 17.96 -3.01
CA PRO A 422 -27.61 16.77 -2.55
C PRO A 422 -26.70 15.53 -2.46
N PHE A 423 -25.82 15.32 -3.45
CA PHE A 423 -24.85 14.23 -3.50
C PHE A 423 -23.40 14.72 -3.64
N VAL A 424 -22.43 13.88 -3.27
CA VAL A 424 -21.02 14.03 -3.69
C VAL A 424 -20.61 12.81 -4.50
N THR A 425 -20.32 13.04 -5.77
CA THR A 425 -19.91 12.03 -6.76
C THR A 425 -18.59 12.46 -7.40
N MET A 426 -17.99 11.63 -8.26
CA MET A 426 -16.73 11.99 -8.92
C MET A 426 -16.82 13.25 -9.81
N LYS A 427 -18.02 13.76 -10.13
CA LYS A 427 -18.23 15.07 -10.78
C LYS A 427 -17.80 16.23 -9.87
N ASN A 428 -18.26 16.23 -8.62
CA ASN A 428 -18.10 17.34 -7.67
C ASN A 428 -17.21 17.01 -6.47
N ILE A 429 -16.36 15.97 -6.56
CA ILE A 429 -15.53 15.44 -5.47
C ILE A 429 -14.71 16.49 -4.68
N ASP A 430 -14.37 17.61 -5.32
CA ASP A 430 -13.80 18.80 -4.65
C ASP A 430 -14.60 19.27 -3.43
N VAL A 431 -15.93 19.13 -3.43
CA VAL A 431 -16.80 19.49 -2.30
C VAL A 431 -16.39 18.72 -1.04
N MET A 432 -16.12 17.41 -1.17
CA MET A 432 -15.65 16.58 -0.05
C MET A 432 -14.21 16.92 0.35
N THR A 433 -13.30 17.11 -0.62
CA THR A 433 -11.88 17.37 -0.29
C THR A 433 -11.68 18.73 0.38
N LEU A 434 -12.47 19.75 -0.02
CA LEU A 434 -12.50 21.05 0.64
C LEU A 434 -13.16 20.98 2.02
N PHE A 435 -14.24 20.20 2.18
CA PHE A 435 -14.91 19.97 3.46
C PHE A 435 -13.98 19.30 4.49
N LEU A 436 -13.27 18.24 4.09
CA LEU A 436 -12.25 17.56 4.91
C LEU A 436 -10.98 18.39 5.16
N SER A 437 -10.81 19.51 4.46
CA SER A 437 -9.71 20.47 4.69
C SER A 437 -10.06 21.53 5.75
N THR A 438 -11.21 21.43 6.42
CA THR A 438 -11.59 22.31 7.53
C THR A 438 -11.12 21.76 8.89
N GLU A 439 -10.90 22.66 9.86
CA GLU A 439 -10.30 22.38 11.20
C GLU A 439 -10.94 21.22 11.98
N GLN A 440 -12.23 20.94 11.73
CA GLN A 440 -12.95 19.82 12.35
C GLN A 440 -12.41 18.45 11.89
N PHE A 441 -11.96 18.34 10.64
CA PHE A 441 -11.56 17.10 10.00
C PHE A 441 -10.03 16.91 9.91
N LEU A 442 -9.23 17.90 10.32
CA LEU A 442 -7.78 17.75 10.33
C LEU A 442 -7.33 16.73 11.39
N TYR A 443 -6.29 15.95 11.09
CA TYR A 443 -5.52 15.16 12.05
C TYR A 443 -4.06 15.62 12.01
N ASN A 444 -3.49 15.99 13.15
CA ASN A 444 -2.15 16.59 13.25
C ASN A 444 -1.92 17.74 12.23
N GLY A 445 -2.94 18.57 12.01
CA GLY A 445 -2.90 19.70 11.07
C GLY A 445 -3.01 19.35 9.58
N SER A 446 -3.22 18.07 9.23
CA SER A 446 -3.38 17.61 7.84
C SER A 446 -4.81 17.13 7.55
N PRO A 447 -5.39 17.41 6.38
CA PRO A 447 -6.69 16.84 5.98
C PRO A 447 -6.64 15.31 5.97
N ARG A 448 -7.74 14.66 6.36
CA ARG A 448 -7.85 13.19 6.28
C ARG A 448 -7.96 12.75 4.83
N SER A 449 -7.23 11.70 4.47
CA SER A 449 -7.23 11.12 3.14
C SER A 449 -8.50 10.32 2.86
N VAL A 450 -8.81 10.18 1.56
CA VAL A 450 -10.03 9.57 1.06
C VAL A 450 -9.69 8.42 0.10
N LEU A 451 -10.17 7.22 0.40
CA LEU A 451 -10.28 6.15 -0.59
C LEU A 451 -11.66 6.26 -1.26
N ILE A 452 -11.71 6.30 -2.59
CA ILE A 452 -12.99 6.05 -3.28
C ILE A 452 -13.12 4.53 -3.36
N HIS A 453 -13.79 3.93 -2.36
CA HIS A 453 -13.80 2.47 -2.14
C HIS A 453 -14.77 1.72 -3.05
N ASP A 454 -15.76 2.44 -3.56
CA ASP A 454 -16.74 1.97 -4.51
C ASP A 454 -17.07 3.10 -5.51
N PHE A 455 -16.84 2.82 -6.79
CA PHE A 455 -17.22 3.69 -7.89
C PHE A 455 -17.67 2.85 -9.08
N SER A 456 -18.91 3.05 -9.50
CA SER A 456 -19.52 2.40 -10.65
C SER A 456 -20.15 3.42 -11.59
N VAL A 457 -20.33 3.03 -12.85
CA VAL A 457 -21.10 3.77 -13.85
C VAL A 457 -21.90 2.75 -14.66
N ALA A 458 -23.14 3.05 -15.02
CA ALA A 458 -23.94 2.12 -15.81
C ALA A 458 -23.45 2.05 -17.27
N GLY A 459 -23.28 0.84 -17.80
CA GLY A 459 -23.03 0.56 -19.22
C GLY A 459 -24.30 0.54 -20.07
N SER A 460 -25.48 0.51 -19.45
CA SER A 460 -26.79 0.71 -20.10
C SER A 460 -27.63 1.70 -19.30
N GLU A 461 -28.30 2.61 -19.99
CA GLU A 461 -29.26 3.55 -19.41
C GLU A 461 -30.69 3.07 -19.68
N GLY A 462 -31.56 3.20 -18.69
CA GLY A 462 -32.90 2.64 -18.71
C GLY A 462 -32.96 1.25 -18.09
N GLY A 463 -34.01 1.03 -17.31
CA GLY A 463 -34.17 -0.16 -16.49
C GLY A 463 -35.40 -0.05 -15.60
N GLY A 464 -35.92 -1.18 -15.14
CA GLY A 464 -37.14 -1.25 -14.32
C GLY A 464 -36.91 -1.94 -12.98
N TYR A 465 -37.65 -1.52 -11.96
CA TYR A 465 -37.79 -2.25 -10.71
C TYR A 465 -39.08 -3.09 -10.80
N SER A 466 -38.94 -4.42 -10.93
CA SER A 466 -40.08 -5.35 -11.02
C SER A 466 -39.89 -6.50 -10.06
N ASP A 467 -40.91 -6.80 -9.25
CA ASP A 467 -40.95 -7.91 -8.29
C ASP A 467 -39.71 -8.01 -7.36
N GLY A 468 -39.14 -6.86 -7.00
CA GLY A 468 -37.97 -6.76 -6.12
C GLY A 468 -36.62 -6.79 -6.82
N VAL A 469 -36.59 -7.00 -8.14
CA VAL A 469 -35.36 -7.12 -8.94
C VAL A 469 -35.11 -5.85 -9.75
N VAL A 470 -33.87 -5.35 -9.72
CA VAL A 470 -33.39 -4.32 -10.64
C VAL A 470 -33.11 -4.97 -11.99
N THR A 471 -33.75 -4.48 -13.04
CA THR A 471 -33.43 -4.85 -14.43
C THR A 471 -32.75 -3.67 -15.12
N SER A 472 -31.48 -3.81 -15.52
CA SER A 472 -30.90 -2.93 -16.55
C SER A 472 -31.36 -3.37 -17.94
N ALA A 473 -31.50 -2.42 -18.87
CA ALA A 473 -31.62 -2.73 -20.29
C ALA A 473 -30.34 -3.40 -20.83
N ALA A 474 -30.42 -3.97 -22.05
CA ALA A 474 -29.25 -4.48 -22.76
C ALA A 474 -28.24 -3.36 -23.05
N ASP A 475 -26.95 -3.70 -23.15
CA ASP A 475 -25.90 -2.72 -23.43
C ASP A 475 -26.11 -2.03 -24.80
N ASN A 476 -26.03 -0.69 -24.80
CA ASN A 476 -26.03 0.14 -26.01
C ASN A 476 -24.59 0.63 -26.27
N PRO A 477 -24.09 0.61 -27.53
CA PRO A 477 -22.81 1.23 -27.90
C PRO A 477 -22.61 2.65 -27.37
N ASP A 478 -23.66 3.48 -27.35
CA ASP A 478 -23.57 4.86 -26.84
C ASP A 478 -23.35 4.90 -25.32
N THR A 479 -24.14 4.13 -24.55
CA THR A 479 -24.07 4.13 -23.09
C THR A 479 -22.82 3.42 -22.57
N THR A 480 -22.32 2.40 -23.27
CA THR A 480 -21.03 1.77 -22.94
C THR A 480 -19.82 2.65 -23.33
N ALA A 481 -19.95 3.52 -24.33
CA ALA A 481 -18.97 4.57 -24.60
C ALA A 481 -19.02 5.69 -23.53
N ASN A 482 -20.21 6.08 -23.07
CA ASN A 482 -20.39 6.99 -21.94
C ASN A 482 -19.81 6.43 -20.64
N GLN A 483 -20.03 5.15 -20.33
CA GLN A 483 -19.43 4.44 -19.19
C GLN A 483 -17.90 4.60 -19.18
N ALA A 484 -17.26 4.40 -20.35
CA ALA A 484 -15.82 4.56 -20.53
C ALA A 484 -15.35 6.03 -20.37
N ALA A 485 -16.11 7.00 -20.90
CA ALA A 485 -15.80 8.43 -20.77
C ALA A 485 -15.99 8.94 -19.32
N SER A 486 -17.03 8.49 -18.63
CA SER A 486 -17.28 8.76 -17.21
C SER A 486 -16.18 8.19 -16.32
N TYR A 487 -15.70 6.97 -16.60
CA TYR A 487 -14.55 6.42 -15.89
C TYR A 487 -13.27 7.23 -16.16
N ALA A 488 -13.02 7.66 -17.40
CA ALA A 488 -11.87 8.50 -17.72
C ALA A 488 -11.89 9.84 -16.95
N TYR A 489 -13.06 10.49 -16.90
CA TYR A 489 -13.26 11.71 -16.12
C TYR A 489 -13.04 11.48 -14.62
N ALA A 490 -13.64 10.44 -14.04
CA ALA A 490 -13.48 10.09 -12.64
C ALA A 490 -12.03 9.75 -12.26
N TYR A 491 -11.32 9.00 -13.10
CA TYR A 491 -9.91 8.68 -12.88
C TYR A 491 -9.04 9.94 -12.85
N TYR A 492 -9.23 10.89 -13.77
CA TYR A 492 -8.48 12.15 -13.74
C TYR A 492 -8.85 13.01 -12.52
N GLN A 493 -10.12 13.10 -12.12
CA GLN A 493 -10.53 13.78 -10.88
C GLN A 493 -9.85 13.17 -9.64
N ALA A 494 -9.71 11.84 -9.58
CA ALA A 494 -8.93 11.17 -8.54
C ALA A 494 -7.43 11.50 -8.65
N LEU A 495 -6.82 11.34 -9.84
CA LEU A 495 -5.38 11.53 -10.10
C LEU A 495 -4.88 12.91 -9.67
N PHE A 496 -5.62 13.98 -9.99
CA PHE A 496 -5.20 15.37 -9.77
C PHE A 496 -5.58 15.95 -8.40
N SER A 497 -6.22 15.16 -7.52
CA SER A 497 -6.45 15.51 -6.11
C SER A 497 -5.31 15.03 -5.22
N ASP A 498 -4.89 15.82 -4.24
CA ASP A 498 -3.91 15.38 -3.23
C ASP A 498 -4.56 14.53 -2.12
N THR A 499 -5.87 14.69 -1.90
CA THR A 499 -6.64 14.09 -0.81
C THR A 499 -7.13 12.67 -1.14
N ILE A 500 -7.40 12.38 -2.42
CA ILE A 500 -7.81 11.04 -2.86
C ILE A 500 -6.57 10.12 -2.92
N GLU A 501 -6.59 9.00 -2.21
CA GLU A 501 -5.54 7.97 -2.30
C GLU A 501 -5.67 7.17 -3.60
N ALA A 502 -6.85 6.60 -3.85
CA ALA A 502 -7.14 5.76 -5.01
C ALA A 502 -8.63 5.77 -5.37
N ILE A 503 -8.95 5.24 -6.55
CA ILE A 503 -10.31 4.96 -7.02
C ILE A 503 -10.47 3.48 -7.37
N ILE A 504 -11.35 2.81 -6.65
CA ILE A 504 -11.68 1.40 -6.81
C ILE A 504 -12.93 1.30 -7.67
N TYR A 505 -12.81 0.72 -8.86
CA TYR A 505 -13.97 0.46 -9.72
C TYR A 505 -14.74 -0.77 -9.25
N SER A 506 -16.07 -0.70 -9.33
CA SER A 506 -16.97 -1.85 -9.27
C SER A 506 -17.98 -1.74 -10.42
N ASP A 507 -18.32 -2.80 -11.15
CA ASP A 507 -17.93 -4.20 -10.93
C ASP A 507 -16.83 -4.64 -11.93
N HIS A 508 -16.15 -5.75 -11.66
CA HIS A 508 -15.21 -6.32 -12.62
C HIS A 508 -15.96 -6.92 -13.83
N VAL A 509 -17.02 -7.66 -13.55
CA VAL A 509 -17.95 -8.27 -14.53
C VAL A 509 -19.35 -7.73 -14.24
N ASP A 510 -20.18 -7.52 -15.27
CA ASP A 510 -21.60 -7.17 -15.11
C ASP A 510 -22.27 -8.15 -14.13
N GLY A 511 -23.03 -7.64 -13.16
CA GLY A 511 -23.77 -8.45 -12.19
C GLY A 511 -25.18 -8.80 -12.68
N VAL A 512 -25.88 -9.67 -11.95
CA VAL A 512 -27.31 -9.98 -12.20
C VAL A 512 -28.12 -8.69 -12.18
N GLY A 513 -28.69 -8.31 -13.32
CA GLY A 513 -29.45 -7.07 -13.47
C GLY A 513 -28.62 -5.77 -13.40
N SER A 514 -27.29 -5.84 -13.39
CA SER A 514 -26.36 -4.71 -13.19
C SER A 514 -25.31 -4.61 -14.30
N ARG A 515 -25.51 -3.71 -15.27
CA ARG A 515 -24.60 -3.53 -16.42
C ARG A 515 -23.37 -2.66 -16.13
N ARG A 516 -22.70 -2.83 -14.97
CA ARG A 516 -21.61 -1.96 -14.46
C ARG A 516 -20.20 -2.47 -14.73
N GLY A 517 -20.02 -3.66 -15.29
CA GLY A 517 -18.75 -4.35 -15.42
C GLY A 517 -17.75 -3.69 -16.37
N LEU A 518 -16.49 -4.14 -16.28
CA LEU A 518 -15.52 -4.05 -17.37
C LEU A 518 -15.78 -5.13 -18.45
N TRP A 519 -16.40 -6.23 -18.03
CA TRP A 519 -16.89 -7.33 -18.88
C TRP A 519 -18.42 -7.42 -18.84
N THR A 520 -19.03 -7.88 -19.94
CA THR A 520 -20.41 -8.41 -19.92
C THR A 520 -20.45 -9.79 -19.28
N SER A 521 -21.62 -10.20 -18.81
CA SER A 521 -21.86 -11.53 -18.25
C SER A 521 -22.76 -12.41 -19.11
N ALA A 522 -22.74 -13.72 -18.85
CA ALA A 522 -23.86 -14.61 -19.11
C ALA A 522 -24.96 -14.43 -18.04
N ASP A 523 -26.10 -15.11 -18.21
CA ASP A 523 -27.07 -15.28 -17.12
C ASP A 523 -26.46 -16.15 -16.00
N THR A 524 -26.79 -15.87 -14.74
CA THR A 524 -26.19 -16.60 -13.60
C THR A 524 -26.54 -18.08 -13.58
N ASN A 525 -25.49 -18.89 -13.39
CA ASN A 525 -25.63 -20.29 -12.99
C ASN A 525 -26.18 -20.40 -11.55
N SER A 526 -26.70 -21.58 -11.17
CA SER A 526 -27.38 -21.86 -9.88
C SER A 526 -26.61 -21.43 -8.63
N ASP A 527 -25.30 -21.36 -8.74
CA ASP A 527 -24.37 -21.20 -7.62
C ASP A 527 -24.05 -19.71 -7.35
N GLY A 528 -24.78 -18.78 -8.00
CA GLY A 528 -24.54 -17.33 -7.94
C GLY A 528 -23.28 -16.88 -8.71
N PHE A 529 -22.66 -17.78 -9.48
CA PHE A 529 -21.50 -17.46 -10.29
C PHE A 529 -21.87 -16.72 -11.58
N VAL A 530 -21.10 -15.68 -11.90
CA VAL A 530 -21.32 -14.75 -12.99
C VAL A 530 -20.18 -14.87 -14.00
N GLU A 531 -20.46 -15.50 -15.15
CA GLU A 531 -19.46 -15.85 -16.16
C GLU A 531 -19.14 -14.67 -17.09
N PRO A 532 -17.87 -14.27 -17.26
CA PRO A 532 -17.49 -13.16 -18.14
C PRO A 532 -17.55 -13.57 -19.63
N VAL A 533 -18.24 -12.79 -20.46
CA VAL A 533 -18.49 -13.12 -21.87
C VAL A 533 -17.75 -12.20 -22.84
N GLY A 534 -17.64 -10.90 -22.58
CA GLY A 534 -17.00 -9.96 -23.51
C GLY A 534 -16.51 -8.67 -22.89
N ARG A 535 -15.32 -8.20 -23.30
CA ARG A 535 -14.71 -6.95 -22.82
C ARG A 535 -15.49 -5.74 -23.35
N LYS A 536 -16.01 -4.89 -22.46
CA LYS A 536 -16.77 -3.66 -22.78
C LYS A 536 -15.79 -2.53 -23.17
N PRO A 537 -16.21 -1.46 -23.88
CA PRO A 537 -15.33 -0.35 -24.28
C PRO A 537 -14.49 0.27 -23.14
N ILE A 538 -15.05 0.32 -21.92
CA ILE A 538 -14.35 0.76 -20.70
C ILE A 538 -13.11 -0.09 -20.38
N TYR A 539 -13.06 -1.37 -20.73
CA TYR A 539 -11.92 -2.27 -20.47
C TYR A 539 -10.61 -1.68 -20.98
N ASN A 540 -10.58 -1.20 -22.22
CA ASN A 540 -9.37 -0.64 -22.83
C ASN A 540 -8.99 0.71 -22.20
N VAL A 541 -9.97 1.56 -21.88
CA VAL A 541 -9.70 2.80 -21.13
C VAL A 541 -9.08 2.44 -19.78
N PHE A 542 -9.67 1.49 -19.04
CA PHE A 542 -9.17 1.03 -17.75
C PHE A 542 -7.75 0.45 -17.83
N LYS A 543 -7.46 -0.45 -18.78
CA LYS A 543 -6.10 -1.04 -18.92
C LYS A 543 -5.02 0.03 -19.11
N TYR A 544 -5.28 1.07 -19.91
CA TYR A 544 -4.24 1.98 -20.39
C TYR A 544 -4.25 3.41 -19.81
N ILE A 545 -5.27 3.86 -19.06
CA ILE A 545 -5.42 5.28 -18.67
C ILE A 545 -4.28 5.85 -17.80
N ASP A 546 -3.57 4.99 -17.07
CA ASP A 546 -2.41 5.32 -16.23
C ASP A 546 -1.07 4.92 -16.86
N THR A 547 -1.08 4.49 -18.13
CA THR A 547 0.11 4.22 -18.95
C THR A 547 0.42 5.38 -19.89
N SER A 548 1.56 5.42 -20.57
CA SER A 548 1.86 6.41 -21.63
C SER A 548 0.83 6.46 -22.77
N ARG A 549 -0.05 5.45 -22.92
CA ARG A 549 -1.19 5.44 -23.85
C ARG A 549 -2.44 6.17 -23.32
N SER A 550 -2.36 6.79 -22.14
CA SER A 550 -3.42 7.57 -21.48
C SER A 550 -4.16 8.55 -22.41
N ALA A 551 -3.40 9.37 -23.16
CA ALA A 551 -3.96 10.37 -24.08
C ALA A 551 -4.53 9.76 -25.38
N GLU A 552 -4.06 8.58 -25.80
CA GLU A 552 -4.61 7.82 -26.92
C GLU A 552 -6.03 7.35 -26.55
N MET A 553 -6.15 6.61 -25.45
CA MET A 553 -7.39 5.93 -25.06
C MET A 553 -8.46 6.86 -24.47
N THR A 554 -8.10 8.06 -24.01
CA THR A 554 -9.05 9.06 -23.50
C THR A 554 -9.41 10.17 -24.51
N SER A 555 -8.89 10.08 -25.74
CA SER A 555 -9.15 11.08 -26.79
C SER A 555 -10.61 11.11 -27.28
N SER A 556 -11.25 9.94 -27.41
CA SER A 556 -12.65 9.82 -27.79
C SER A 556 -13.61 10.38 -26.73
N SER A 557 -13.25 10.25 -25.45
CA SER A 557 -14.03 10.75 -24.32
C SER A 557 -14.25 12.25 -24.38
N LEU A 558 -13.30 13.05 -24.90
CA LEU A 558 -13.47 14.50 -25.08
C LEU A 558 -14.67 14.83 -25.99
N ASN A 559 -14.83 14.09 -27.09
CA ASN A 559 -15.94 14.26 -28.03
C ASN A 559 -17.27 13.78 -27.44
N ILE A 560 -17.26 12.69 -26.67
CA ILE A 560 -18.44 12.14 -25.98
C ILE A 560 -18.95 13.11 -24.90
N ILE A 561 -18.05 13.71 -24.15
CA ILE A 561 -18.34 14.67 -23.08
C ILE A 561 -18.70 16.07 -23.65
N GLY A 562 -18.18 16.41 -24.83
CA GLY A 562 -18.43 17.69 -25.51
C GLY A 562 -17.44 18.81 -25.13
N ILE A 563 -16.20 18.46 -24.77
CA ILE A 563 -15.16 19.39 -24.28
C ILE A 563 -13.94 19.45 -25.20
N GLY A 564 -13.19 20.56 -25.15
CA GLY A 564 -11.99 20.75 -25.96
C GLY A 564 -10.72 20.22 -25.29
N ASN A 565 -10.68 20.23 -23.95
CA ASN A 565 -9.57 19.72 -23.15
C ASN A 565 -10.05 19.20 -21.79
N TRP A 566 -9.33 18.24 -21.21
CA TRP A 566 -9.61 17.78 -19.84
C TRP A 566 -9.53 18.89 -18.78
N SER A 567 -8.75 19.95 -19.02
CA SER A 567 -8.74 21.16 -18.17
C SER A 567 -10.10 21.86 -18.05
N ASP A 568 -11.03 21.62 -18.99
CA ASP A 568 -12.34 22.27 -19.03
C ASP A 568 -13.27 21.73 -17.91
N LEU A 569 -12.99 20.54 -17.37
CA LEU A 569 -13.72 19.93 -16.24
C LEU A 569 -12.82 19.58 -15.04
N VAL A 570 -11.57 19.19 -15.27
CA VAL A 570 -10.64 18.72 -14.23
C VAL A 570 -9.69 19.87 -13.87
N LYS A 571 -10.04 20.63 -12.83
CA LYS A 571 -9.44 21.95 -12.47
C LYS A 571 -7.92 21.96 -12.30
N ARG A 572 -7.32 20.80 -12.05
CA ARG A 572 -5.88 20.61 -11.77
C ARG A 572 -5.16 19.77 -12.84
N TYR A 573 -5.82 19.51 -13.97
CA TYR A 573 -5.30 18.65 -15.04
C TYR A 573 -3.94 19.14 -15.56
N ASP A 574 -3.01 18.21 -15.67
CA ASP A 574 -1.67 18.42 -16.23
C ASP A 574 -1.28 17.18 -17.03
N GLN A 575 -1.28 17.30 -18.37
CA GLN A 575 -0.95 16.21 -19.28
C GLN A 575 0.48 15.66 -19.08
N ALA A 576 1.41 16.44 -18.49
CA ALA A 576 2.74 15.94 -18.16
C ALA A 576 2.77 15.02 -16.91
N LYS A 577 1.64 14.88 -16.21
CA LYS A 577 1.43 13.96 -15.08
C LYS A 577 0.45 12.82 -15.37
N THR A 578 -0.16 12.75 -16.56
CA THR A 578 -0.89 11.54 -16.98
C THR A 578 0.10 10.48 -17.48
N GLY A 579 -0.34 9.23 -17.58
CA GLY A 579 0.53 8.11 -17.95
C GLY A 579 1.68 7.91 -16.97
N THR A 580 1.32 7.61 -15.71
CA THR A 580 2.24 7.50 -14.58
C THR A 580 3.03 6.19 -14.53
N SER A 581 2.67 5.22 -15.36
CA SER A 581 3.49 4.08 -15.78
C SER A 581 3.80 4.11 -17.28
N ASP A 582 4.67 3.21 -17.74
CA ASP A 582 4.87 2.90 -19.16
C ASP A 582 4.52 1.42 -19.44
N ILE A 583 3.87 1.15 -20.58
CA ILE A 583 3.55 -0.21 -21.03
C ILE A 583 4.20 -0.49 -22.39
N TYR A 584 4.92 -1.60 -22.47
CA TYR A 584 5.70 -2.00 -23.64
C TYR A 584 5.16 -3.31 -24.22
N GLU A 585 4.35 -3.19 -25.27
CA GLU A 585 3.75 -4.33 -25.95
C GLU A 585 4.59 -4.73 -27.19
N THR A 586 4.76 -6.04 -27.43
CA THR A 586 5.50 -6.49 -28.61
C THR A 586 5.07 -7.85 -29.17
N ILE A 587 5.28 -8.01 -30.48
CA ILE A 587 5.14 -9.27 -31.20
C ILE A 587 6.51 -9.97 -31.23
N PRO A 588 6.63 -11.27 -30.90
CA PRO A 588 7.88 -12.02 -30.90
C PRO A 588 8.54 -12.05 -32.30
N GLN A 589 9.84 -12.37 -32.33
CA GLN A 589 10.58 -12.55 -33.58
C GLN A 589 11.23 -13.93 -33.65
N LEU A 590 11.25 -14.51 -34.86
CA LEU A 590 11.83 -15.82 -35.12
C LEU A 590 13.35 -15.81 -34.91
N THR A 591 13.86 -16.86 -34.28
CA THR A 591 15.19 -16.91 -33.63
C THR A 591 16.38 -16.92 -34.59
N SER A 592 16.16 -16.98 -35.91
CA SER A 592 17.16 -17.33 -36.93
C SER A 592 18.37 -16.39 -37.05
N ASP A 593 18.24 -15.13 -36.64
CA ASP A 593 19.27 -14.10 -36.85
C ASP A 593 20.06 -13.69 -35.59
N LEU A 594 19.58 -14.05 -34.40
CA LEU A 594 20.10 -13.55 -33.11
C LEU A 594 21.53 -14.03 -32.82
N THR A 595 21.79 -15.31 -33.07
CA THR A 595 23.06 -16.00 -32.75
C THR A 595 24.26 -15.50 -33.56
N ARG A 596 24.04 -14.66 -34.58
CA ARG A 596 25.09 -14.06 -35.42
C ARG A 596 25.58 -12.71 -34.90
N GLN A 597 24.87 -12.06 -33.98
CA GLN A 597 25.12 -10.67 -33.60
C GLN A 597 25.08 -10.36 -32.09
N LEU A 598 24.63 -11.29 -31.23
CA LEU A 598 24.43 -11.05 -29.79
C LEU A 598 25.14 -12.11 -28.92
N ASP A 599 25.61 -11.68 -27.73
CA ASP A 599 26.15 -12.57 -26.69
C ASP A 599 24.98 -13.08 -25.83
N GLY A 600 24.68 -14.38 -25.90
CA GLY A 600 23.67 -15.03 -25.07
C GLY A 600 24.18 -15.44 -23.69
N LYS A 601 23.35 -15.30 -22.66
CA LYS A 601 23.62 -15.75 -21.27
C LYS A 601 22.36 -16.38 -20.67
N THR A 602 22.53 -17.37 -19.80
CA THR A 602 21.42 -17.91 -19.02
C THR A 602 21.00 -16.93 -17.92
N LEU A 603 19.70 -16.61 -17.87
CA LEU A 603 19.06 -15.84 -16.79
C LEU A 603 18.55 -16.78 -15.69
N PHE A 604 17.88 -17.87 -16.07
CA PHE A 604 17.36 -18.89 -15.15
C PHE A 604 17.81 -20.29 -15.61
N ASP A 605 18.37 -21.07 -14.69
CA ASP A 605 19.06 -22.34 -14.99
C ASP A 605 18.49 -23.52 -14.20
N PHE A 606 17.35 -24.03 -14.67
CA PHE A 606 16.64 -25.16 -14.08
C PHE A 606 17.46 -26.47 -14.09
N THR A 607 18.52 -26.56 -14.92
CA THR A 607 19.32 -27.78 -15.13
C THR A 607 20.13 -28.22 -13.90
N ARG A 608 20.17 -27.37 -12.87
CA ARG A 608 21.00 -27.53 -11.66
C ARG A 608 20.21 -27.93 -10.42
N GLY A 609 18.97 -28.38 -10.57
CA GLY A 609 18.12 -28.80 -9.45
C GLY A 609 17.56 -27.64 -8.61
N SER A 610 17.37 -26.47 -9.22
CA SER A 610 16.81 -25.28 -8.56
C SER A 610 15.68 -24.67 -9.40
N TYR A 611 14.61 -24.27 -8.73
CA TYR A 611 13.50 -23.51 -9.31
C TYR A 611 13.90 -22.07 -9.68
N CYS A 612 15.08 -21.58 -9.27
CA CYS A 612 15.55 -20.21 -9.54
C CYS A 612 14.56 -19.09 -9.15
N GLY A 613 13.79 -19.31 -8.08
CA GLY A 613 12.74 -18.39 -7.63
C GLY A 613 11.39 -18.52 -8.35
N PHE A 614 11.23 -19.49 -9.26
CA PHE A 614 9.94 -19.75 -9.92
C PHE A 614 8.97 -20.47 -8.98
N PHE A 615 7.75 -19.96 -8.95
CA PHE A 615 6.56 -20.58 -8.37
C PHE A 615 5.43 -20.60 -9.42
N TRP A 616 4.37 -21.38 -9.19
CA TRP A 616 3.15 -21.22 -9.97
C TRP A 616 2.61 -19.79 -9.72
N SER A 617 2.29 -19.08 -10.79
CA SER A 617 1.51 -17.85 -10.63
C SER A 617 0.12 -18.28 -10.16
N TYR A 618 -0.44 -17.65 -9.11
CA TYR A 618 -1.78 -18.00 -8.57
C TYR A 618 -2.94 -17.79 -9.58
N LEU A 619 -2.61 -17.32 -10.78
CA LEU A 619 -3.41 -17.30 -12.01
C LEU A 619 -3.72 -18.73 -12.51
N ALA A 620 -2.81 -19.69 -12.24
CA ALA A 620 -3.10 -21.11 -12.29
C ALA A 620 -3.89 -21.50 -11.04
N SER A 621 -5.09 -22.05 -11.21
CA SER A 621 -5.91 -22.48 -10.06
C SER A 621 -6.63 -23.80 -10.35
N GLY A 622 -6.57 -24.71 -9.38
CA GLY A 622 -7.11 -26.07 -9.43
C GLY A 622 -6.39 -26.97 -8.42
N PRO A 623 -7.00 -28.09 -7.97
CA PRO A 623 -6.42 -28.95 -6.94
C PRO A 623 -5.10 -29.61 -7.35
N ASP A 624 -4.90 -29.84 -8.65
CA ASP A 624 -3.71 -30.47 -9.22
C ASP A 624 -2.59 -29.49 -9.61
N THR A 625 -2.75 -28.19 -9.25
CA THR A 625 -1.77 -27.14 -9.55
C THR A 625 -0.44 -27.44 -8.86
N THR A 626 0.60 -27.68 -9.66
CA THR A 626 1.90 -28.17 -9.18
C THR A 626 3.05 -27.53 -9.96
N ILE A 627 4.21 -27.40 -9.34
CA ILE A 627 5.47 -27.04 -10.00
C ILE A 627 6.59 -27.97 -9.53
N GLN A 628 7.31 -28.58 -10.47
CA GLN A 628 8.38 -29.54 -10.17
C GLN A 628 9.51 -29.52 -11.20
N LEU A 629 10.66 -30.07 -10.85
CA LEU A 629 11.78 -30.27 -11.77
C LEU A 629 11.80 -31.70 -12.29
N GLU A 630 11.79 -31.87 -13.61
CA GLU A 630 11.76 -33.18 -14.28
C GLU A 630 12.97 -33.38 -15.19
N PRO A 631 13.40 -34.63 -15.45
CA PRO A 631 14.45 -34.92 -16.43
C PRO A 631 14.04 -34.44 -17.83
N ASP A 632 14.95 -33.77 -18.54
CA ASP A 632 14.73 -33.38 -19.94
C ASP A 632 15.01 -34.58 -20.87
N PRO A 633 13.97 -35.19 -21.49
CA PRO A 633 14.14 -36.42 -22.26
C PRO A 633 14.97 -36.24 -23.54
N GLU A 634 15.14 -35.00 -24.02
CA GLU A 634 15.94 -34.69 -25.21
C GLU A 634 17.39 -34.30 -24.86
N HIS A 635 17.67 -33.96 -23.59
CA HIS A 635 18.98 -33.43 -23.16
C HIS A 635 19.67 -34.21 -22.03
N GLY A 636 19.19 -35.40 -21.69
CA GLY A 636 19.88 -36.37 -20.83
C GLY A 636 19.84 -36.01 -19.34
N ASN A 637 20.99 -35.98 -18.65
CA ASN A 637 21.07 -35.73 -17.19
C ASN A 637 20.79 -34.26 -16.79
N LYS A 638 20.01 -33.51 -17.57
CA LYS A 638 19.54 -32.16 -17.24
C LYS A 638 18.12 -32.22 -16.71
N THR A 639 17.78 -31.25 -15.88
CA THR A 639 16.40 -30.98 -15.45
C THR A 639 15.79 -29.79 -16.21
N LEU A 640 14.50 -29.87 -16.49
CA LEU A 640 13.63 -28.78 -16.95
C LEU A 640 12.62 -28.44 -15.84
N LEU A 641 11.92 -27.32 -16.00
CA LEU A 641 10.83 -26.92 -15.10
C LEU A 641 9.50 -27.38 -15.70
N HIS A 642 8.67 -28.08 -14.93
CA HIS A 642 7.33 -28.51 -15.31
C HIS A 642 6.30 -27.90 -14.34
N ALA A 643 5.20 -27.38 -14.86
CA ALA A 643 4.04 -26.94 -14.08
C ALA A 643 2.73 -27.48 -14.64
N ASN A 644 1.91 -28.11 -13.81
CA ASN A 644 0.52 -28.44 -14.14
C ASN A 644 -0.40 -27.35 -13.60
N MET A 645 -1.41 -27.00 -14.39
CA MET A 645 -2.32 -25.88 -14.16
C MET A 645 -3.68 -26.21 -14.77
N SER A 646 -4.74 -25.54 -14.34
CA SER A 646 -6.04 -25.56 -15.03
C SER A 646 -6.54 -24.15 -15.28
N SER A 647 -7.23 -23.94 -16.40
CA SER A 647 -8.02 -22.71 -16.57
C SER A 647 -9.26 -22.79 -15.70
N ARG A 648 -9.71 -21.63 -15.22
CA ARG A 648 -10.97 -21.51 -14.46
C ARG A 648 -12.01 -20.67 -15.20
N TRP A 649 -11.58 -19.64 -15.93
CA TRP A 649 -12.45 -18.64 -16.55
C TRP A 649 -12.02 -18.34 -18.00
N PRO A 650 -12.93 -17.84 -18.87
CA PRO A 650 -12.59 -17.45 -20.23
C PRO A 650 -11.43 -16.45 -20.27
N GLY A 651 -10.46 -16.69 -21.16
CA GLY A 651 -9.35 -15.78 -21.44
C GLY A 651 -8.31 -15.55 -20.33
N GLU A 652 -8.41 -16.16 -19.15
CA GLU A 652 -7.42 -15.95 -18.09
C GLU A 652 -6.05 -16.60 -18.40
N TYR A 653 -4.99 -15.88 -18.05
CA TYR A 653 -3.59 -16.26 -18.26
C TYR A 653 -3.00 -17.00 -17.05
N MET A 654 -3.13 -18.33 -17.01
CA MET A 654 -2.43 -19.18 -16.02
C MET A 654 -0.90 -19.15 -16.26
N GLY A 655 -0.06 -19.54 -15.30
CA GLY A 655 1.39 -19.61 -15.59
C GLY A 655 2.32 -19.78 -14.40
N ILE A 656 3.57 -19.39 -14.61
CA ILE A 656 4.66 -19.44 -13.62
C ILE A 656 5.43 -18.11 -13.59
N GLY A 657 6.14 -17.82 -12.51
CA GLY A 657 7.02 -16.64 -12.45
C GLY A 657 7.88 -16.54 -11.21
N ALA A 658 8.77 -15.55 -11.22
CA ALA A 658 9.69 -15.20 -10.14
C ALA A 658 9.62 -13.70 -9.84
N THR A 659 9.84 -13.32 -8.58
CA THR A 659 9.79 -11.93 -8.09
C THR A 659 11.15 -11.40 -7.61
N ALA A 660 12.10 -12.28 -7.29
CA ALA A 660 13.48 -11.92 -6.93
C ALA A 660 14.43 -13.11 -7.12
N ILE A 661 15.74 -12.84 -7.06
CA ILE A 661 16.78 -13.88 -7.10
C ILE A 661 17.59 -13.88 -5.78
N GLU A 662 17.80 -15.06 -5.21
CA GLU A 662 18.73 -15.29 -4.09
C GLU A 662 20.19 -15.19 -4.56
N ASP A 663 21.00 -14.28 -3.98
CA ASP A 663 22.46 -14.38 -4.14
C ASP A 663 23.03 -15.48 -3.24
N THR A 664 22.93 -16.72 -3.74
CA THR A 664 23.48 -17.96 -3.16
C THR A 664 24.99 -17.94 -2.88
N LYS A 665 25.72 -16.83 -3.09
CA LYS A 665 27.16 -16.70 -2.84
C LYS A 665 27.57 -15.82 -1.66
N ASN A 666 26.73 -14.92 -1.14
CA ASN A 666 27.16 -13.91 -0.15
C ASN A 666 26.22 -13.69 1.07
N VAL A 667 25.27 -14.58 1.36
CA VAL A 667 24.30 -14.37 2.45
C VAL A 667 24.92 -14.52 3.85
N ASN A 668 25.06 -13.39 4.56
CA ASN A 668 24.97 -13.40 6.02
C ASN A 668 23.50 -13.63 6.41
N LYS A 669 23.23 -14.59 7.31
CA LYS A 669 21.87 -15.07 7.64
C LYS A 669 20.92 -14.04 8.28
N GLU A 670 21.40 -12.83 8.57
CA GLU A 670 20.66 -11.78 9.26
C GLU A 670 20.09 -10.72 8.30
N THR A 671 20.24 -10.90 6.97
CA THR A 671 19.54 -10.06 5.99
C THR A 671 19.38 -10.77 4.64
N LEU A 672 18.18 -11.28 4.36
CA LEU A 672 17.80 -11.82 3.05
C LEU A 672 17.52 -10.66 2.07
N ALA A 673 18.60 -10.10 1.53
CA ALA A 673 18.53 -9.08 0.49
C ALA A 673 18.06 -9.69 -0.84
N LEU A 674 16.75 -9.64 -1.10
CA LEU A 674 16.16 -10.00 -2.38
C LEU A 674 16.69 -9.06 -3.48
N HIS A 675 17.32 -9.61 -4.52
CA HIS A 675 17.86 -8.84 -5.63
C HIS A 675 16.92 -8.82 -6.84
N PRO A 676 16.73 -7.65 -7.51
CA PRO A 676 15.99 -7.56 -8.76
C PRO A 676 16.56 -8.47 -9.85
N ILE A 677 15.69 -8.93 -10.74
CA ILE A 677 16.02 -9.82 -11.85
C ILE A 677 16.86 -9.02 -12.87
N PRO A 678 18.13 -9.40 -13.15
CA PRO A 678 19.07 -8.55 -13.88
C PRO A 678 18.84 -8.62 -15.39
N LEU A 679 18.40 -7.52 -16.00
CA LEU A 679 18.09 -7.41 -17.43
C LEU A 679 19.00 -6.40 -18.18
N ASP A 680 20.06 -5.89 -17.52
CA ASP A 680 21.00 -4.90 -18.04
C ASP A 680 21.51 -5.23 -19.46
N GLY A 681 21.20 -4.34 -20.41
CA GLY A 681 21.59 -4.45 -21.80
C GLY A 681 21.01 -5.65 -22.57
N ALA A 682 20.07 -6.40 -22.01
CA ALA A 682 19.36 -7.49 -22.69
C ALA A 682 18.49 -6.90 -23.81
N ARG A 683 18.72 -7.32 -25.06
CA ARG A 683 17.91 -6.88 -26.22
C ARG A 683 16.75 -7.82 -26.51
N TYR A 684 16.94 -9.11 -26.22
CA TYR A 684 15.94 -10.15 -26.37
C TYR A 684 15.98 -11.11 -25.17
N ILE A 685 14.84 -11.73 -24.87
CA ILE A 685 14.69 -12.85 -23.95
C ILE A 685 14.11 -14.02 -24.73
N SER A 686 14.70 -15.21 -24.60
CA SER A 686 14.24 -16.41 -25.29
C SER A 686 14.19 -17.62 -24.38
N PHE A 687 13.25 -18.52 -24.63
CA PHE A 687 13.16 -19.81 -23.95
C PHE A 687 12.48 -20.85 -24.85
N ASP A 688 12.84 -22.13 -24.65
CA ASP A 688 12.10 -23.23 -25.24
C ASP A 688 10.99 -23.65 -24.28
N VAL A 689 9.79 -23.82 -24.83
CA VAL A 689 8.57 -24.13 -24.08
C VAL A 689 7.70 -25.11 -24.84
N LYS A 690 7.07 -26.04 -24.12
CA LYS A 690 6.02 -26.94 -24.61
C LYS A 690 4.83 -26.83 -23.67
N VAL A 691 3.62 -26.83 -24.22
CA VAL A 691 2.38 -26.87 -23.44
C VAL A 691 1.54 -28.03 -23.96
N ASP A 692 1.37 -29.06 -23.16
CA ASP A 692 0.33 -30.06 -23.41
C ASP A 692 -1.00 -29.51 -22.85
N ALA A 693 -2.09 -29.72 -23.57
CA ALA A 693 -3.39 -29.11 -23.31
C ALA A 693 -4.53 -30.10 -23.64
N PRO A 694 -5.79 -29.82 -23.24
CA PRO A 694 -6.94 -30.65 -23.61
C PRO A 694 -7.10 -30.84 -25.13
N GLU A 695 -7.64 -31.98 -25.59
CA GLU A 695 -7.64 -32.37 -27.01
C GLU A 695 -8.32 -31.38 -27.98
N ASN A 696 -9.20 -30.52 -27.47
CA ASN A 696 -9.87 -29.47 -28.24
C ASN A 696 -9.03 -28.18 -28.39
N VAL A 697 -7.98 -27.99 -27.58
CA VAL A 697 -7.09 -26.81 -27.64
C VAL A 697 -5.94 -27.06 -28.60
N LYS A 698 -5.91 -26.32 -29.71
CA LYS A 698 -4.86 -26.48 -30.75
C LYS A 698 -3.69 -25.53 -30.57
N ASP A 699 -3.97 -24.29 -30.20
CA ASP A 699 -2.97 -23.21 -30.15
C ASP A 699 -3.05 -22.50 -28.81
N ILE A 700 -1.88 -22.17 -28.26
CA ILE A 700 -1.68 -21.58 -26.94
C ILE A 700 -1.01 -20.21 -27.09
N SER A 701 -1.61 -19.19 -26.49
CA SER A 701 -1.04 -17.85 -26.39
C SER A 701 -0.11 -17.78 -25.18
N ILE A 702 1.19 -17.60 -25.40
CA ILE A 702 2.21 -17.45 -24.37
C ILE A 702 2.55 -15.97 -24.21
N MET A 703 2.34 -15.42 -23.01
CA MET A 703 2.80 -14.09 -22.64
C MET A 703 4.11 -14.18 -21.83
N LEU A 704 5.17 -13.54 -22.30
CA LEU A 704 6.25 -13.07 -21.43
C LEU A 704 5.83 -11.73 -20.83
N ARG A 705 5.74 -11.65 -19.51
CA ARG A 705 5.50 -10.40 -18.78
C ARG A 705 6.63 -10.11 -17.79
N THR A 706 7.12 -8.88 -17.78
CA THR A 706 8.06 -8.39 -16.76
C THR A 706 7.63 -7.01 -16.29
N SER A 707 7.87 -6.68 -15.01
CA SER A 707 7.51 -5.36 -14.47
C SER A 707 8.56 -4.77 -13.55
N THR A 708 8.50 -3.46 -13.37
CA THR A 708 9.33 -2.66 -12.46
C THR A 708 8.44 -1.82 -11.54
N LYS A 709 8.82 -1.67 -10.27
CA LYS A 709 8.08 -0.88 -9.28
C LYS A 709 8.28 0.63 -9.44
N GLY A 710 9.23 1.05 -10.27
CA GLY A 710 9.61 2.46 -10.45
C GLY A 710 10.34 3.05 -9.23
N SER A 711 10.47 4.37 -9.20
CA SER A 711 11.07 5.13 -8.10
C SER A 711 10.59 6.59 -8.10
N ALA A 712 11.08 7.41 -7.18
CA ALA A 712 10.82 8.86 -7.21
C ALA A 712 11.31 9.55 -8.50
N SER A 713 12.26 8.95 -9.23
CA SER A 713 12.88 9.49 -10.46
C SER A 713 12.57 8.71 -11.74
N GLU A 714 12.00 7.51 -11.65
CA GLU A 714 11.72 6.61 -12.77
C GLU A 714 10.29 6.08 -12.68
N LYS A 715 9.56 5.96 -13.79
CA LYS A 715 8.21 5.39 -13.74
C LYS A 715 8.24 3.91 -13.37
N ALA A 716 7.13 3.40 -12.85
CA ALA A 716 6.84 1.97 -12.92
C ALA A 716 6.61 1.58 -14.39
N ALA A 717 7.06 0.39 -14.79
CA ALA A 717 6.90 -0.07 -16.17
C ALA A 717 6.46 -1.53 -16.21
N THR A 718 5.69 -1.89 -17.24
CA THR A 718 5.34 -3.28 -17.56
C THR A 718 5.65 -3.56 -19.02
N TYR A 719 6.18 -4.75 -19.30
CA TYR A 719 6.36 -5.29 -20.64
C TYR A 719 5.44 -6.49 -20.81
N GLU A 720 4.70 -6.55 -21.93
CA GLU A 720 3.86 -7.69 -22.31
C GLU A 720 4.19 -8.11 -23.76
N GLY A 721 4.89 -9.23 -23.93
CA GLY A 721 5.15 -9.83 -25.23
C GLY A 721 4.32 -11.10 -25.40
N VAL A 722 3.49 -11.20 -26.44
CA VAL A 722 2.59 -12.36 -26.65
C VAL A 722 2.95 -13.12 -27.93
N ALA A 723 3.22 -14.41 -27.78
CA ALA A 723 3.45 -15.38 -28.85
C ALA A 723 2.27 -16.36 -28.96
N GLN A 724 2.07 -16.97 -30.13
CA GLN A 724 1.22 -18.15 -30.28
C GLN A 724 2.10 -19.36 -30.61
N ILE A 725 1.81 -20.51 -30.00
CA ILE A 725 2.44 -21.81 -30.28
C ILE A 725 1.37 -22.88 -30.46
N THR A 726 1.70 -23.98 -31.14
CA THR A 726 0.82 -25.15 -31.22
C THR A 726 0.98 -26.02 -29.97
N ALA A 727 -0.12 -26.52 -29.43
CA ALA A 727 -0.13 -27.42 -28.28
C ALA A 727 0.62 -28.73 -28.57
N GLY A 728 1.23 -29.31 -27.53
CA GLY A 728 2.05 -30.54 -27.61
C GLY A 728 3.44 -30.36 -28.26
N ALA A 729 3.75 -29.21 -28.85
CA ALA A 729 5.00 -28.97 -29.58
C ALA A 729 6.02 -28.14 -28.79
N TRP A 730 7.28 -28.59 -28.73
CA TRP A 730 8.40 -27.75 -28.30
C TRP A 730 8.60 -26.59 -29.27
N THR A 731 8.49 -25.37 -28.76
CA THR A 731 8.67 -24.13 -29.54
C THR A 731 9.66 -23.22 -28.83
N ASN A 732 10.63 -22.67 -29.59
CA ASN A 732 11.47 -21.58 -29.10
C ASN A 732 10.74 -20.24 -29.32
N VAL A 733 10.39 -19.56 -28.23
CA VAL A 733 9.81 -18.21 -28.29
C VAL A 733 10.87 -17.17 -27.94
N THR A 734 10.92 -16.07 -28.70
CA THR A 734 11.86 -14.97 -28.45
C THR A 734 11.20 -13.61 -28.52
N PHE A 735 11.35 -12.87 -27.44
CA PHE A 735 10.72 -11.58 -27.17
C PHE A 735 11.75 -10.46 -27.20
N LYS A 736 11.47 -9.37 -27.90
CA LYS A 736 12.36 -8.20 -27.98
C LYS A 736 12.05 -7.24 -26.84
N VAL A 737 12.95 -7.13 -25.86
CA VAL A 737 12.72 -6.40 -24.60
C VAL A 737 13.40 -5.04 -24.52
N ASP A 738 14.12 -4.63 -25.58
CA ASP A 738 14.99 -3.45 -25.53
C ASP A 738 14.28 -2.11 -25.31
N SER A 739 12.98 -2.03 -25.55
CA SER A 739 12.16 -0.86 -25.21
C SER A 739 12.01 -0.66 -23.69
N LEU A 740 11.97 -1.75 -22.91
CA LEU A 740 11.99 -1.71 -21.44
C LEU A 740 13.43 -1.58 -20.92
N THR A 741 14.34 -2.42 -21.39
CA THR A 741 15.65 -2.64 -20.75
C THR A 741 16.72 -1.59 -21.08
N ASP A 742 16.53 -0.80 -22.15
CA ASP A 742 17.33 0.42 -22.38
C ASP A 742 16.95 1.56 -21.40
N VAL A 743 15.84 1.41 -20.64
CA VAL A 743 15.40 2.32 -19.57
C VAL A 743 15.61 1.71 -18.18
N HIS A 744 15.16 0.47 -17.97
CA HIS A 744 15.20 -0.23 -16.68
C HIS A 744 16.13 -1.46 -16.74
N PRO A 745 17.34 -1.43 -16.13
CA PRO A 745 18.31 -2.53 -16.21
C PRO A 745 17.98 -3.75 -15.33
N GLY A 746 16.79 -3.80 -14.71
CA GLY A 746 16.31 -4.94 -13.92
C GLY A 746 14.79 -4.91 -13.74
N ALA A 747 14.24 -6.01 -13.24
CA ALA A 747 12.80 -6.19 -13.02
C ALA A 747 12.48 -6.73 -11.62
N ASP A 748 11.33 -6.30 -11.09
CA ASP A 748 10.72 -6.76 -9.83
C ASP A 748 9.77 -7.95 -10.03
N SER A 749 9.41 -8.28 -11.28
CA SER A 749 8.78 -9.55 -11.60
C SER A 749 9.12 -10.04 -13.01
N PHE A 750 9.11 -11.36 -13.17
CA PHE A 750 9.22 -12.06 -14.43
C PHE A 750 8.22 -13.22 -14.45
N LYS A 751 7.30 -13.23 -15.40
CA LYS A 751 6.22 -14.23 -15.53
C LYS A 751 6.17 -14.78 -16.96
N ILE A 752 5.99 -16.09 -17.08
CA ILE A 752 5.66 -16.77 -18.32
C ILE A 752 4.27 -17.36 -18.14
N LEU A 753 3.31 -16.78 -18.85
CA LEU A 753 1.90 -17.08 -18.75
C LEU A 753 1.38 -17.70 -20.04
N ILE A 754 0.33 -18.51 -19.96
CA ILE A 754 -0.29 -19.22 -21.07
C ILE A 754 -1.82 -19.11 -20.99
N ARG A 755 -2.49 -19.18 -22.15
CA ARG A 755 -3.93 -19.43 -22.25
C ARG A 755 -4.29 -20.04 -23.62
N PRO A 756 -5.48 -20.65 -23.78
CA PRO A 756 -6.03 -20.99 -25.10
C PRO A 756 -6.05 -19.77 -26.04
N SER A 757 -5.68 -19.95 -27.31
CA SER A 757 -5.57 -18.84 -28.29
C SER A 757 -6.89 -18.36 -28.88
N ASP A 758 -7.94 -19.18 -28.78
CA ASP A 758 -9.34 -18.79 -29.01
C ASP A 758 -9.87 -17.93 -27.85
N GLY A 759 -9.44 -18.24 -26.62
CA GLY A 759 -9.80 -17.52 -25.39
C GLY A 759 -10.93 -18.18 -24.61
N GLU A 760 -11.35 -19.38 -24.98
CA GLU A 760 -12.46 -20.11 -24.37
C GLU A 760 -12.04 -20.88 -23.09
N VAL A 761 -13.02 -21.43 -22.37
CA VAL A 761 -12.77 -22.44 -21.32
C VAL A 761 -12.82 -23.84 -21.92
N HIS A 762 -11.83 -24.67 -21.58
CA HIS A 762 -11.79 -26.07 -21.95
C HIS A 762 -11.52 -26.90 -20.70
N GLU A 763 -12.34 -27.92 -20.45
CA GLU A 763 -12.17 -28.83 -19.33
C GLU A 763 -10.85 -29.60 -19.44
N GLY A 764 -10.08 -29.63 -18.36
CA GLY A 764 -8.83 -30.39 -18.25
C GLY A 764 -7.66 -29.56 -17.70
N SER A 765 -6.50 -30.21 -17.62
CA SER A 765 -5.24 -29.60 -17.19
C SER A 765 -4.33 -29.25 -18.36
N TYR A 766 -3.45 -28.29 -18.11
CA TYR A 766 -2.41 -27.80 -19.01
C TYR A 766 -1.05 -28.07 -18.35
N SER A 767 -0.16 -28.75 -19.06
CA SER A 767 1.16 -29.15 -18.57
C SER A 767 2.23 -28.35 -19.33
N MET A 768 2.79 -27.33 -18.67
CA MET A 768 3.80 -26.44 -19.26
C MET A 768 5.21 -26.86 -18.85
N TYR A 769 6.04 -27.15 -19.85
CA TYR A 769 7.44 -27.52 -19.72
C TYR A 769 8.33 -26.38 -20.22
N LEU A 770 9.29 -25.94 -19.43
CA LEU A 770 10.15 -24.79 -19.69
C LEU A 770 11.64 -25.14 -19.52
N ARG A 771 12.44 -24.83 -20.53
CA ARG A 771 13.93 -24.92 -20.49
C ARG A 771 14.55 -23.61 -20.00
N SER A 772 15.86 -23.63 -19.75
CA SER A 772 16.63 -22.47 -19.25
C SER A 772 16.34 -21.18 -20.04
N VAL A 773 15.93 -20.13 -19.33
CA VAL A 773 15.65 -18.81 -19.94
C VAL A 773 16.95 -18.11 -20.28
N LEU A 774 17.07 -17.55 -21.48
CA LEU A 774 18.25 -16.84 -21.96
C LEU A 774 17.98 -15.34 -22.17
N VAL A 775 18.96 -14.51 -21.84
CA VAL A 775 19.04 -13.09 -22.21
C VAL A 775 20.12 -12.88 -23.27
N TRP A 776 19.82 -12.10 -24.30
CA TRP A 776 20.73 -11.80 -25.40
C TRP A 776 21.19 -10.34 -25.34
N THR A 777 22.44 -10.11 -24.95
CA THR A 777 23.02 -8.75 -24.84
C THR A 777 23.80 -8.39 -26.10
N LYS A 778 23.96 -7.09 -26.39
CA LYS A 778 24.93 -6.64 -27.41
C LYS A 778 26.34 -7.13 -27.01
N PRO A 779 27.19 -7.59 -27.96
CA PRO A 779 28.47 -8.17 -27.59
C PRO A 779 29.36 -7.20 -26.83
N GLY A 780 29.92 -7.67 -25.72
CA GLY A 780 30.79 -6.85 -24.89
C GLY A 780 31.98 -6.34 -25.71
N SER A 781 32.18 -5.02 -25.78
CA SER A 781 33.25 -4.43 -26.61
C SER A 781 34.61 -5.06 -26.27
N ARG A 782 35.11 -5.90 -27.18
CA ARG A 782 36.35 -6.67 -26.98
C ARG A 782 37.54 -5.76 -26.69
N PHE A 783 37.53 -4.55 -27.26
CA PHE A 783 38.48 -3.48 -26.98
C PHE A 783 38.42 -2.97 -25.53
N LEU A 784 37.22 -2.80 -24.95
CA LEU A 784 37.05 -2.34 -23.57
C LEU A 784 37.38 -3.44 -22.55
N ALA A 785 37.07 -4.71 -22.86
CA ALA A 785 37.50 -5.86 -22.08
C ALA A 785 39.05 -6.01 -22.09
N PHE A 786 39.66 -5.85 -23.27
CA PHE A 786 41.12 -5.84 -23.45
C PHE A 786 41.79 -4.69 -22.67
N LEU A 787 41.22 -3.48 -22.68
CA LEU A 787 41.69 -2.36 -21.85
C LEU A 787 41.59 -2.63 -20.34
N LYS A 788 40.50 -3.24 -19.86
CA LYS A 788 40.39 -3.68 -18.46
C LYS A 788 41.46 -4.74 -18.12
N GLY A 789 41.69 -5.70 -19.02
CA GLY A 789 42.76 -6.70 -18.90
C GLY A 789 44.17 -6.08 -18.82
N ILE A 790 44.46 -5.09 -19.66
CA ILE A 790 45.71 -4.31 -19.61
C ILE A 790 45.84 -3.56 -18.27
N GLY A 791 44.77 -2.93 -17.79
CA GLY A 791 44.77 -2.24 -16.49
C GLY A 791 45.10 -3.18 -15.33
N ILE A 792 44.50 -4.37 -15.30
CA ILE A 792 44.77 -5.41 -14.30
C ILE A 792 46.21 -5.95 -14.43
N PHE A 793 46.70 -6.18 -15.65
CA PHE A 793 48.07 -6.62 -15.90
C PHE A 793 49.10 -5.58 -15.42
N ILE A 794 48.89 -4.29 -15.72
CA ILE A 794 49.72 -3.19 -15.22
C ILE A 794 49.69 -3.14 -13.68
N LEU A 795 48.52 -3.30 -13.05
CA LEU A 795 48.40 -3.35 -11.59
C LEU A 795 49.24 -4.49 -10.99
N VAL A 796 49.15 -5.70 -11.54
CA VAL A 796 49.94 -6.86 -11.10
C VAL A 796 51.44 -6.62 -11.29
N VAL A 797 51.87 -6.05 -12.42
CA VAL A 797 53.28 -5.69 -12.67
C VAL A 797 53.77 -4.64 -11.67
N VAL A 798 52.96 -3.63 -11.33
CA VAL A 798 53.29 -2.63 -10.31
C VAL A 798 53.41 -3.26 -8.92
N VAL A 799 52.49 -4.15 -8.52
CA VAL A 799 52.56 -4.87 -7.24
C VAL A 799 53.82 -5.74 -7.15
N LEU A 800 54.15 -6.49 -8.21
CA LEU A 800 55.37 -7.29 -8.27
C LEU A 800 56.64 -6.42 -8.24
N ALA A 801 56.64 -5.26 -8.89
CA ALA A 801 57.74 -4.31 -8.84
C ALA A 801 57.93 -3.71 -7.44
N VAL A 802 56.85 -3.40 -6.72
CA VAL A 802 56.88 -2.94 -5.32
C VAL A 802 57.41 -4.03 -4.39
N ILE A 803 56.97 -5.29 -4.55
CA ILE A 803 57.50 -6.44 -3.78
C ILE A 803 59.01 -6.62 -4.06
N GLY A 804 59.43 -6.52 -5.32
CA GLY A 804 60.85 -6.56 -5.71
C GLY A 804 61.67 -5.42 -5.11
N LEU A 805 61.12 -4.21 -5.06
CA LEU A 805 61.75 -3.04 -4.43
C LEU A 805 61.92 -3.24 -2.92
N ILE A 806 60.89 -3.76 -2.23
CA ILE A 806 60.92 -4.09 -0.81
C ILE A 806 61.98 -5.18 -0.54
N ALA A 807 62.03 -6.23 -1.35
CA ALA A 807 63.05 -7.28 -1.25
C ALA A 807 64.48 -6.73 -1.46
N LEU A 808 64.67 -5.79 -2.39
CA LEU A 808 65.95 -5.10 -2.60
C LEU A 808 66.34 -4.21 -1.40
N ILE A 809 65.38 -3.51 -0.79
CA ILE A 809 65.60 -2.71 0.43
C ILE A 809 66.01 -3.61 1.60
N ILE A 810 65.31 -4.74 1.82
CA ILE A 810 65.64 -5.74 2.85
C ILE A 810 67.01 -6.36 2.59
N ARG A 811 67.34 -6.70 1.34
CA ARG A 811 68.68 -7.21 0.98
C ARG A 811 69.77 -6.17 1.25
N ARG A 812 69.51 -4.88 0.97
CA ARG A 812 70.44 -3.78 1.25
C ARG A 812 70.65 -3.55 2.74
N THR A 813 69.60 -3.59 3.57
CA THR A 813 69.74 -3.46 5.03
C THR A 813 70.48 -4.66 5.64
N LEU A 814 70.24 -5.88 5.16
CA LEU A 814 71.00 -7.08 5.56
C LEU A 814 72.50 -6.99 5.19
N ILE A 815 72.84 -6.50 4.00
CA ILE A 815 74.25 -6.28 3.60
C ILE A 815 74.89 -5.18 4.46
N LEU A 816 74.19 -4.09 4.73
CA LEU A 816 74.66 -3.01 5.62
C LEU A 816 74.83 -3.49 7.07
N ALA A 817 74.00 -4.43 7.54
CA ALA A 817 74.16 -5.07 8.85
C ALA A 817 75.44 -5.93 8.90
N ARG A 818 75.65 -6.81 7.91
CA ARG A 818 76.88 -7.64 7.82
C ARG A 818 78.15 -6.79 7.76
N HIS A 819 78.19 -5.73 6.97
CA HIS A 819 79.32 -4.79 6.97
C HIS A 819 79.47 -4.01 8.29
N LYS A 820 78.41 -3.85 9.09
CA LYS A 820 78.50 -3.32 10.46
C LYS A 820 79.18 -4.33 11.39
N GLU A 821 78.83 -5.61 11.28
CA GLU A 821 79.46 -6.70 12.03
C GLU A 821 80.94 -6.90 11.66
N GLU A 822 81.29 -6.87 10.37
CA GLU A 822 82.70 -6.94 9.92
C GLU A 822 83.53 -5.77 10.46
N ARG A 823 82.96 -4.55 10.48
CA ARG A 823 83.61 -3.37 11.07
C ARG A 823 83.72 -3.46 12.60
N ALA A 824 82.81 -4.17 13.25
CA ALA A 824 82.91 -4.47 14.68
C ALA A 824 84.00 -5.53 14.95
N ARG A 825 84.04 -6.62 14.16
CA ARG A 825 85.07 -7.68 14.26
C ARG A 825 86.48 -7.12 14.02
N ARG A 826 86.70 -6.32 12.97
CA ARG A 826 88.00 -5.65 12.73
C ARG A 826 88.42 -4.68 13.84
N ARG A 827 87.47 -4.06 14.55
CA ARG A 827 87.77 -3.24 15.74
C ARG A 827 88.17 -4.11 16.95
N ALA A 828 87.50 -5.24 17.15
CA ALA A 828 87.85 -6.21 18.19
C ALA A 828 89.23 -6.85 17.93
N GLU A 829 89.54 -7.22 16.68
CA GLU A 829 90.84 -7.76 16.26
C GLU A 829 91.99 -6.75 16.51
N LEU A 830 91.78 -5.46 16.22
CA LEU A 830 92.74 -4.40 16.53
C LEU A 830 92.93 -4.17 18.04
N GLN A 831 91.90 -4.40 18.86
CA GLN A 831 92.07 -4.43 20.33
C GLN A 831 92.82 -5.68 20.80
N ALA A 832 92.54 -6.85 20.22
CA ALA A 832 93.20 -8.11 20.56
C ALA A 832 94.70 -8.11 20.17
N GLN A 833 95.09 -7.51 19.04
CA GLN A 833 96.50 -7.35 18.68
C GLN A 833 97.26 -6.42 19.66
N ARG A 834 96.58 -5.42 20.24
CA ARG A 834 97.18 -4.53 21.25
C ARG A 834 97.39 -5.21 22.61
N THR A 835 96.55 -6.18 22.99
CA THR A 835 96.75 -6.94 24.24
C THR A 835 97.69 -8.13 24.05
N GLY A 836 97.67 -8.82 22.91
CA GLY A 836 98.52 -9.99 22.65
C GLY A 836 100.02 -9.71 22.71
N ILE A 837 100.47 -8.52 22.30
CA ILE A 837 101.90 -8.15 22.30
C ILE A 837 102.45 -7.95 23.73
N MET A 838 101.63 -7.56 24.71
CA MET A 838 102.10 -7.25 26.07
C MET A 838 102.22 -8.46 27.02
N GLN A 839 101.79 -9.67 26.61
CA GLN A 839 101.94 -10.89 27.43
C GLN A 839 102.95 -11.90 26.90
N ALA A 840 103.58 -11.64 25.75
CA ALA A 840 104.49 -12.60 25.10
C ALA A 840 105.93 -12.64 25.65
N ASN A 841 106.39 -11.63 26.41
CA ASN A 841 107.79 -11.54 26.88
C ASN A 841 107.93 -10.87 28.25
N ALA A 842 107.52 -11.57 29.32
CA ALA A 842 107.78 -11.20 30.72
C ALA A 842 108.37 -12.39 31.51
N GLY A 843 109.36 -13.08 30.91
CA GLY A 843 109.75 -14.45 31.27
C GLY A 843 111.17 -14.68 31.81
N ALA A 844 112.00 -13.66 32.06
CA ALA A 844 113.32 -13.86 32.69
C ALA A 844 113.96 -12.61 33.36
N LYS A 845 114.18 -12.68 34.68
CA LYS A 845 115.13 -11.90 35.53
C LYS A 845 114.94 -10.35 35.62
N GLY A 846 115.10 -9.75 36.82
CA GLY A 846 115.01 -8.27 36.98
C GLY A 846 115.38 -7.66 38.35
N SER A 847 114.68 -8.03 39.45
CA SER A 847 114.93 -7.69 40.88
C SER A 847 114.34 -6.41 41.54
N ARG A 848 113.97 -6.57 42.84
CA ARG A 848 113.87 -5.64 44.02
C ARG A 848 112.75 -4.57 44.21
N ARG A 849 111.81 -4.91 45.15
CA ARG A 849 111.10 -4.08 46.21
C ARG A 849 110.13 -2.94 45.75
N ARG A 850 109.06 -2.51 46.48
CA ARG A 850 108.52 -2.70 47.88
C ARG A 850 106.98 -2.34 47.95
N ARG A 851 106.19 -2.96 48.89
CA ARG A 851 104.86 -2.63 49.57
C ARG A 851 103.98 -1.40 49.15
N SER A 852 102.64 -1.26 49.38
CA SER A 852 101.49 -2.11 49.91
C SER A 852 100.10 -1.35 49.92
N GLY A 853 98.91 -2.00 49.79
CA GLY A 853 97.54 -1.41 49.98
C GLY A 853 96.32 -2.27 49.52
N SER A 854 95.05 -1.93 49.86
CA SER A 854 93.72 -2.60 49.52
C SER A 854 92.49 -1.77 50.05
N PRO A 855 91.16 -2.13 50.04
CA PRO A 855 90.33 -3.24 49.47
C PRO A 855 88.88 -2.85 48.89
N ASP A 856 87.96 -3.83 48.68
CA ASP A 856 86.44 -3.81 48.79
C ASP A 856 85.49 -2.96 47.86
N GLN A 857 84.15 -3.17 47.65
CA GLN A 857 83.20 -4.37 47.60
C GLN A 857 81.77 -4.03 47.01
N THR A 858 80.91 -5.04 46.66
CA THR A 858 79.40 -5.04 46.41
C THR A 858 78.78 -4.22 45.23
N GLY A 859 77.50 -4.37 44.77
CA GLY A 859 76.44 -5.44 44.91
C GLY A 859 74.95 -5.03 44.58
N LEU A 860 74.08 -5.98 44.10
CA LEU A 860 72.57 -6.01 44.10
C LEU A 860 71.74 -5.03 43.17
N THR A 861 70.41 -5.08 42.83
CA THR A 861 69.27 -6.08 42.69
C THR A 861 67.97 -5.52 42.00
N ALA A 862 67.08 -6.40 41.43
CA ALA A 862 65.58 -6.32 41.27
C ALA A 862 64.88 -5.32 40.25
N ALA A 863 63.52 -5.24 40.12
CA ALA A 863 62.51 -6.19 39.55
C ALA A 863 61.03 -5.61 39.36
N VAL A 864 60.14 -6.30 38.60
CA VAL A 864 58.61 -6.29 38.58
C VAL A 864 57.78 -5.16 37.84
N LYS A 865 56.52 -5.54 37.45
CA LYS A 865 55.27 -4.87 36.90
C LYS A 865 54.78 -3.53 37.58
N PRO A 866 53.61 -2.88 37.24
CA PRO A 866 52.79 -2.69 36.00
C PRO A 866 52.07 -1.28 35.82
N ASN A 867 51.27 -1.09 34.73
CA ASN A 867 50.05 -0.20 34.63
C ASN A 867 50.24 1.36 34.70
N PRO A 868 49.19 2.23 34.66
CA PRO A 868 48.21 2.47 33.56
C PRO A 868 47.89 3.97 33.22
N TYR A 869 47.05 4.18 32.18
CA TYR A 869 46.04 5.26 31.99
C TYR A 869 46.36 6.78 31.73
N ASN A 870 45.40 7.38 30.99
CA ASN A 870 44.88 8.76 30.93
C ASN A 870 45.49 9.90 30.05
N ASP A 871 44.57 10.45 29.23
CA ASP A 871 44.17 11.87 29.06
C ASP A 871 44.94 12.92 28.22
N ALA A 872 44.25 13.29 27.12
CA ALA A 872 43.69 14.63 26.82
C ALA A 872 44.52 15.75 26.13
N ALA A 873 43.75 16.57 25.37
CA ALA A 873 44.00 17.93 24.84
C ALA A 873 45.32 18.20 24.05
N GLY A 874 45.34 18.72 22.82
CA GLY A 874 44.42 19.63 22.14
C GLY A 874 45.19 20.85 21.59
N GLN A 875 44.82 21.33 20.39
CA GLN A 875 45.22 22.63 19.78
C GLN A 875 46.70 22.82 19.36
N THR A 876 47.10 23.74 18.45
CA THR A 876 46.45 24.47 17.33
C THR A 876 47.51 24.97 16.31
N GLY A 877 47.10 25.33 15.08
CA GLY A 877 47.59 26.58 14.43
C GLY A 877 48.44 26.53 13.14
N ASN A 878 47.94 27.21 12.10
CA ASN A 878 48.67 28.08 11.12
C ASN A 878 49.75 27.46 10.17
N GLN A 879 50.05 27.97 8.96
CA GLN A 879 49.41 29.01 8.10
C GLN A 879 49.79 28.89 6.59
N GLN A 880 49.24 29.83 5.81
CA GLN A 880 49.38 30.23 4.38
C GLN A 880 50.83 30.27 3.76
N ALA A 881 51.09 30.63 2.49
CA ALA A 881 50.48 30.44 1.13
C ALA A 881 51.10 31.47 0.12
N VAL A 882 51.49 31.11 -1.13
CA VAL A 882 52.12 32.04 -2.12
C VAL A 882 51.60 31.86 -3.58
N LYS A 883 51.89 32.83 -4.48
CA LYS A 883 51.15 33.29 -5.69
C LYS A 883 51.70 32.82 -7.08
N ARG A 884 50.78 32.61 -8.06
CA ARG A 884 50.48 33.34 -9.34
C ARG A 884 51.56 34.15 -10.13
N PRO A 885 51.37 34.62 -11.41
CA PRO A 885 50.15 34.93 -12.24
C PRO A 885 49.80 33.84 -13.30
N GLY A 886 49.20 34.00 -14.51
CA GLY A 886 48.63 35.07 -15.40
C GLY A 886 48.14 34.44 -16.75
N ALA A 887 47.73 35.06 -17.89
CA ALA A 887 47.01 36.31 -18.29
C ALA A 887 46.85 36.32 -19.87
N ALA A 888 45.94 37.02 -20.61
CA ALA A 888 44.57 37.56 -20.42
C ALA A 888 43.95 38.15 -21.76
N GLN A 889 42.60 38.13 -21.94
CA GLN A 889 41.74 38.90 -22.92
C GLN A 889 41.71 38.45 -24.43
N ARG A 890 40.72 38.79 -25.31
CA ARG A 890 39.56 39.75 -25.32
C ARG A 890 38.33 39.30 -26.20
N ARG A 891 37.36 40.22 -26.48
CA ARG A 891 35.99 40.04 -27.10
C ARG A 891 35.82 40.88 -28.40
N PRO A 892 34.83 40.65 -29.30
CA PRO A 892 33.64 41.55 -29.41
C PRO A 892 32.30 40.84 -29.87
N ALA A 893 31.33 41.56 -30.50
CA ALA A 893 29.94 41.10 -30.78
C ALA A 893 29.16 41.95 -31.86
N ARG A 894 27.87 41.63 -32.10
CA ARG A 894 26.71 42.36 -32.75
C ARG A 894 26.14 41.91 -34.13
N THR A 895 24.85 42.22 -34.32
CA THR A 895 23.88 41.94 -35.42
C THR A 895 23.69 43.11 -36.41
N PRO A 896 23.03 42.95 -37.58
CA PRO A 896 21.62 43.39 -37.76
C PRO A 896 20.77 42.57 -38.79
N ALA A 897 19.61 43.12 -39.25
CA ALA A 897 18.57 42.54 -40.14
C ALA A 897 18.69 43.08 -41.62
N SER A 898 17.74 43.00 -42.59
CA SER A 898 16.27 42.76 -42.62
C SER A 898 15.72 42.42 -44.04
N ASP A 899 14.38 42.17 -44.14
CA ASP A 899 13.45 42.34 -45.31
C ASP A 899 13.64 41.50 -46.60
N ALA A 900 12.64 41.16 -47.44
CA ALA A 900 11.15 41.04 -47.41
C ALA A 900 10.77 40.10 -48.62
N SER A 901 9.59 39.95 -49.26
CA SER A 901 8.18 40.43 -49.28
C SER A 901 7.36 39.37 -50.13
N SER A 902 6.08 39.42 -50.57
CA SER A 902 4.78 40.10 -50.30
C SER A 902 3.70 39.49 -51.25
N GLY A 903 2.42 39.33 -50.86
CA GLY A 903 1.34 38.91 -51.79
C GLY A 903 -0.08 38.82 -51.17
N GLU A 904 -1.12 39.21 -51.91
CA GLU A 904 -2.52 39.41 -51.44
C GLU A 904 -3.54 38.46 -52.11
N GLY A 905 -4.77 38.32 -51.59
CA GLY A 905 -5.83 37.53 -52.26
C GLY A 905 -7.17 37.32 -51.53
N LEU A 906 -8.10 38.28 -51.66
CA LEU A 906 -9.57 38.16 -51.49
C LEU A 906 -10.20 38.85 -52.74
N PRO A 907 -11.51 38.71 -53.11
CA PRO A 907 -12.67 38.54 -52.22
C PRO A 907 -13.92 37.77 -52.80
N THR A 908 -15.06 37.90 -52.09
CA THR A 908 -16.48 37.82 -52.55
C THR A 908 -17.13 36.50 -53.02
N GLY A 909 -18.36 36.27 -52.53
CA GLY A 909 -19.35 35.33 -53.07
C GLY A 909 -20.55 35.17 -52.12
N ALA A 910 -21.76 35.58 -52.51
CA ALA A 910 -22.97 35.56 -51.66
C ALA A 910 -24.16 34.88 -52.34
N GLY A 911 -25.09 34.28 -51.58
CA GLY A 911 -26.26 33.57 -52.11
C GLY A 911 -27.35 33.29 -51.05
N ASN A 912 -28.47 34.01 -51.14
CA ASN A 912 -29.60 34.00 -50.18
C ASN A 912 -30.57 32.81 -50.34
N ALA A 913 -31.43 32.64 -49.31
CA ALA A 913 -32.85 32.23 -49.40
C ALA A 913 -33.18 30.77 -49.78
N ALA A 914 -34.35 30.20 -49.45
CA ALA A 914 -35.43 30.53 -48.48
C ALA A 914 -36.30 29.24 -48.28
N ASN A 915 -36.67 28.86 -47.04
CA ASN A 915 -37.96 29.11 -46.36
C ASN A 915 -39.16 28.24 -46.85
N THR A 916 -40.21 28.14 -46.01
CA THR A 916 -41.48 27.38 -46.15
C THR A 916 -41.38 25.84 -45.97
N GLY A 917 -42.32 25.19 -45.27
CA GLY A 917 -43.41 25.73 -44.43
C GLY A 917 -44.37 24.68 -43.84
N ALA A 918 -45.45 25.15 -43.21
CA ALA A 918 -46.69 24.44 -42.84
C ALA A 918 -46.67 23.33 -41.75
N ARG A 919 -46.88 23.76 -40.48
CA ARG A 919 -47.94 23.20 -39.60
C ARG A 919 -49.32 23.73 -40.10
N PRO A 920 -50.51 23.09 -39.89
CA PRO A 920 -51.04 22.85 -38.52
C PRO A 920 -52.09 21.72 -38.29
N ALA A 921 -52.48 21.56 -37.00
CA ALA A 921 -53.80 21.11 -36.49
C ALA A 921 -54.24 19.62 -36.68
N ALA A 922 -55.20 19.07 -35.94
CA ALA A 922 -55.68 19.24 -34.54
C ALA A 922 -56.78 18.18 -34.21
N ARG A 923 -57.09 17.97 -32.91
CA ARG A 923 -58.32 17.28 -32.36
C ARG A 923 -58.48 15.76 -32.68
N MET A 924 -59.35 14.97 -32.03
CA MET A 924 -59.84 14.85 -30.62
C MET A 924 -60.75 13.59 -30.48
N ILE A 925 -60.72 12.92 -29.33
CA ILE A 925 -61.85 12.20 -28.67
C ILE A 925 -62.36 10.82 -29.23
N ASN A 926 -62.87 10.01 -28.29
CA ASN A 926 -63.56 8.70 -28.33
C ASN A 926 -62.68 7.41 -28.32
N THR A 927 -62.76 6.45 -27.37
CA THR A 927 -63.71 5.95 -26.31
C THR A 927 -64.46 4.65 -26.67
N SER A 928 -65.01 3.98 -25.63
CA SER A 928 -65.64 2.63 -25.58
C SER A 928 -64.65 1.43 -25.56
N SER A 929 -64.89 0.34 -24.83
CA SER A 929 -65.98 -0.01 -23.87
C SER A 929 -65.49 -0.86 -22.67
N GLN A 930 -66.33 -1.00 -21.64
CA GLN A 930 -66.05 -1.69 -20.36
C GLN A 930 -66.35 -3.20 -20.42
N GLU A 931 -65.88 -3.96 -19.42
CA GLU A 931 -66.79 -4.57 -18.42
C GLU A 931 -66.06 -4.94 -17.11
N ILE A 932 -66.81 -5.27 -16.05
CA ILE A 932 -66.34 -5.52 -14.66
C ILE A 932 -67.09 -6.76 -14.11
N PRO A 933 -66.59 -7.45 -13.06
CA PRO A 933 -67.37 -7.37 -11.82
C PRO A 933 -66.59 -7.40 -10.48
N ALA A 934 -66.94 -6.43 -9.63
CA ALA A 934 -67.13 -6.48 -8.16
C ALA A 934 -66.25 -7.37 -7.24
N ILE A 935 -65.74 -6.73 -6.17
CA ILE A 935 -65.48 -7.33 -4.85
C ILE A 935 -66.27 -6.53 -3.80
N ARG A 936 -66.71 -7.19 -2.70
CA ARG A 936 -67.46 -6.58 -1.58
C ARG A 936 -66.54 -6.08 -0.47
N GLU A 937 -66.94 -4.98 0.17
CA GLU A 937 -66.44 -4.57 1.49
C GLU A 937 -67.19 -5.29 2.63
N ASP A 938 -66.55 -5.40 3.80
CA ASP A 938 -67.19 -5.77 5.09
C ASP A 938 -67.10 -4.59 6.07
N PRO A 939 -68.20 -3.86 6.33
CA PRO A 939 -68.18 -2.60 7.08
C PRO A 939 -68.36 -2.81 8.59
N ASN A 940 -67.41 -3.46 9.28
CA ASN A 940 -67.43 -3.55 10.75
C ASN A 940 -66.06 -3.79 11.43
N LYS A 941 -65.30 -2.71 11.67
CA LYS A 941 -64.44 -2.56 12.87
C LYS A 941 -63.86 -1.14 13.00
N THR A 942 -64.40 -0.35 13.91
CA THR A 942 -63.75 0.83 14.48
C THR A 942 -62.88 0.44 15.69
N ARG A 943 -61.71 1.08 15.81
CA ARG A 943 -60.91 1.33 17.03
C ARG A 943 -59.72 2.21 16.60
N GLU A 944 -59.74 3.52 16.86
CA GLU A 944 -59.43 4.16 18.16
C GLU A 944 -57.95 4.06 18.54
N PHE A 945 -57.25 5.19 18.40
CA PHE A 945 -55.97 5.45 19.04
C PHE A 945 -56.14 5.64 20.56
N PRO A 946 -55.11 5.29 21.35
CA PRO A 946 -54.75 6.05 22.54
C PRO A 946 -53.37 6.73 22.38
N SER A 947 -53.11 7.69 23.27
CA SER A 947 -52.00 8.65 23.19
C SER A 947 -50.70 8.20 23.89
N THR A 948 -49.57 8.68 23.38
CA THR A 948 -48.31 9.02 24.07
C THR A 948 -48.05 8.45 25.48
N LYS A 949 -46.93 7.73 25.60
CA LYS A 949 -45.96 7.96 26.68
C LYS A 949 -44.55 7.65 26.20
#